data_AF-A0A0F0LGW9-F1
#
_entry.id   AF-A0A0F0LGW9-F1
#
_cell.length_a   1.000
_cell.length_b   1.000
_cell.length_c   1.000
_cell.angle_alpha   90.00
_cell.angle_beta   90.00
_cell.angle_gamma   90.00
#
_symmetry.space_group_name_H-M   'P 1'
#
loop_
_entity.id
_entity.type
_entity.pdbx_description
1 polymer ?
#
loop_
_entity_poly.entity_id
_entity_poly.type
_entity_poly.pdbx_seq_one_letter_code
_entity_poly.pdbx_strand_id
1 'polypeptide(L)'
;MTSRPFGSLDWARRTSGIPELLDQIRQASIADASELPKSFFTRLAAAGFGRIRVPVAEGGLGGDVLDLLDAIVAIAAADSNLAQSWRTHVLATERHVKAPTGPLRDRWIARVAAGEIIGGGWTEADGSGPSVFTTRLSTESGSPTLTGRKFYSTGSRYADWLEYSAVDDAGELVIAALRTTAPGVTLLDDWTGFGQRATASGTTVLDGAPVDPADVAPFDTQHLGTPGWQQLILLAVLVGIGEATRAAAADLVARIDRAHGGSPILVLEGYGRISALAASSHASLGRIGRLNEIAHQAIIAGDADAAALADDAVNAVFQAQAVIVEQTIEAADRLMTLPSFLDDNAEAADLRSSLRLDRFWRNAQTLSTHNPVLHRLRAIADRELYALDRIAEPGERAVAVERAIADAIRPLTVVRVDPALAARLTADPRSLDRVAAAFRDREPALFQFDERPGAHFDASVAIATLLHRLPTAWFAIGTADLSVTGHPYNLARRIASLEQLSGGRTAWVLDDGAAEDGFVESDAERDRIRVVQQLLRSWPLESIAADASAEHFAQTERIRRINADGAYPTAGPLNVPSSPQQLPVMVSSRRFDDVHRYVDLLVRGDGWVLPYADAAGHVLAAGHVVADIDGLLAIAASLPGASTTTPQTLRARLQLPVPALYELPGASARFERGSDTEAS
;
A
#
# COMPACT_ATOMS: atom_id res chain seq x y z
N MET A 1 -12.99 -28.88 18.26
CA MET A 1 -12.24 -27.62 18.02
C MET A 1 -11.46 -27.28 19.28
N THR A 2 -10.18 -27.61 19.29
CA THR A 2 -9.29 -27.46 20.45
C THR A 2 -9.15 -25.99 20.85
N SER A 3 -9.32 -25.74 22.15
CA SER A 3 -9.19 -24.47 22.85
C SER A 3 -7.73 -23.97 22.93
N ARG A 4 -6.92 -24.22 21.90
CA ARG A 4 -5.49 -23.92 21.93
C ARG A 4 -5.29 -22.41 21.75
N PRO A 5 -4.60 -21.70 22.67
CA PRO A 5 -4.28 -20.28 22.50
C PRO A 5 -3.45 -20.06 21.22
N PHE A 6 -3.58 -18.87 20.62
CA PHE A 6 -2.70 -18.44 19.52
C PHE A 6 -1.24 -18.44 19.99
N GLY A 7 -0.33 -19.01 19.20
CA GLY A 7 1.10 -19.10 19.54
C GLY A 7 1.39 -20.05 20.71
N SER A 8 0.74 -21.21 20.77
CA SER A 8 0.89 -22.16 21.88
C SER A 8 2.29 -22.77 22.02
N LEU A 9 3.01 -22.87 20.91
CA LEU A 9 4.44 -23.19 20.85
C LEU A 9 5.27 -22.08 21.49
N ASP A 10 4.77 -20.84 21.44
CA ASP A 10 5.39 -19.61 21.94
C ASP A 10 6.87 -19.55 21.55
N TRP A 11 7.12 -19.90 20.27
CA TRP A 11 8.46 -20.19 19.73
C TRP A 11 9.42 -19.03 20.02
N ALA A 12 8.95 -17.80 19.86
CA ALA A 12 9.74 -16.60 20.06
C ALA A 12 10.22 -16.42 21.52
N ARG A 13 9.42 -16.85 22.50
CA ARG A 13 9.77 -16.69 23.94
C ARG A 13 10.41 -17.93 24.54
N ARG A 14 10.04 -19.13 24.07
CA ARG A 14 10.48 -20.39 24.67
C ARG A 14 11.72 -20.99 24.02
N THR A 15 12.06 -20.56 22.81
CA THR A 15 13.28 -21.02 22.13
C THR A 15 14.49 -20.25 22.65
N SER A 16 15.45 -20.95 23.23
CA SER A 16 16.65 -20.36 23.80
C SER A 16 17.41 -19.51 22.77
N GLY A 17 17.78 -18.28 23.16
CA GLY A 17 18.54 -17.35 22.32
C GLY A 17 17.73 -16.59 21.27
N ILE A 18 16.43 -16.90 21.09
CA ILE A 18 15.57 -16.18 20.16
C ILE A 18 15.20 -14.78 20.66
N PRO A 19 14.82 -14.55 21.93
CA PRO A 19 14.58 -13.19 22.42
C PRO A 19 15.76 -12.25 22.15
N GLU A 20 16.97 -12.69 22.47
CA GLU A 20 18.19 -11.91 22.25
C GLU A 20 18.49 -11.70 20.76
N LEU A 21 18.18 -12.70 19.90
CA LEU A 21 18.32 -12.55 18.45
C LEU A 21 17.30 -11.55 17.88
N LEU A 22 16.05 -11.57 18.33
CA LEU A 22 15.03 -10.62 17.89
C LEU A 22 15.41 -9.19 18.31
N ASP A 23 16.01 -9.01 19.48
CA ASP A 23 16.55 -7.71 19.89
C ASP A 23 17.70 -7.24 18.98
N GLN A 24 18.63 -8.13 18.62
CA GLN A 24 19.70 -7.82 17.66
C GLN A 24 19.16 -7.43 16.28
N ILE A 25 18.14 -8.16 15.79
CA ILE A 25 17.48 -7.86 14.53
C ILE A 25 16.80 -6.48 14.59
N ARG A 26 16.12 -6.16 15.69
CA ARG A 26 15.46 -4.85 15.87
C ARG A 26 16.46 -3.69 15.81
N GLN A 27 17.63 -3.85 16.45
CA GLN A 27 18.69 -2.85 16.40
C GLN A 27 19.25 -2.68 14.98
N ALA A 28 19.44 -3.77 14.25
CA ALA A 28 19.87 -3.71 12.84
C ALA A 28 18.81 -3.06 11.93
N SER A 29 17.52 -3.28 12.20
CA SER A 29 16.41 -2.64 11.48
C SER A 29 16.43 -1.11 11.61
N ILE A 30 16.72 -0.61 12.83
CA ILE A 30 16.83 0.84 13.09
C ILE A 30 18.03 1.44 12.36
N ALA A 31 19.14 0.69 12.23
CA ALA A 31 20.32 1.13 11.50
C ALA A 31 20.14 1.24 9.97
N ASP A 32 19.02 0.71 9.43
CA ASP A 32 18.61 0.82 8.01
C ASP A 32 19.65 0.35 6.99
N ALA A 33 20.28 -0.79 7.27
CA ALA A 33 21.11 -1.45 6.27
C ALA A 33 20.27 -1.83 5.03
N SER A 34 20.82 -1.60 3.83
CA SER A 34 20.19 -1.98 2.56
C SER A 34 20.04 -3.50 2.42
N GLU A 35 20.88 -4.27 3.11
CA GLU A 35 20.83 -5.72 3.18
C GLU A 35 21.00 -6.20 4.63
N LEU A 36 20.27 -7.24 5.00
CA LEU A 36 20.36 -7.83 6.33
C LEU A 36 21.48 -8.88 6.39
N PRO A 37 22.15 -9.05 7.55
CA PRO A 37 23.12 -10.13 7.72
C PRO A 37 22.49 -11.50 7.46
N LYS A 38 23.07 -12.28 6.52
CA LYS A 38 22.65 -13.68 6.27
C LYS A 38 22.68 -14.54 7.54
N SER A 39 23.52 -14.18 8.52
CA SER A 39 23.57 -14.86 9.82
C SER A 39 22.27 -14.78 10.62
N PHE A 40 21.43 -13.76 10.43
CA PHE A 40 20.11 -13.72 11.05
C PHE A 40 19.21 -14.84 10.50
N PHE A 41 19.22 -15.05 9.18
CA PHE A 41 18.47 -16.12 8.53
C PHE A 41 18.95 -17.50 8.98
N THR A 42 20.26 -17.76 8.98
CA THR A 42 20.79 -19.06 9.38
C THR A 42 20.57 -19.36 10.87
N ARG A 43 20.61 -18.35 11.74
CA ARG A 43 20.29 -18.51 13.17
C ARG A 43 18.81 -18.79 13.41
N LEU A 44 17.90 -18.16 12.67
CA LEU A 44 16.48 -18.47 12.73
C LEU A 44 16.20 -19.88 12.21
N ALA A 45 16.86 -20.29 11.12
CA ALA A 45 16.78 -21.65 10.59
C ALA A 45 17.28 -22.69 11.62
N ALA A 46 18.43 -22.45 12.24
CA ALA A 46 19.01 -23.30 13.29
C ALA A 46 18.09 -23.41 14.53
N ALA A 47 17.39 -22.34 14.86
CA ALA A 47 16.36 -22.32 15.91
C ALA A 47 15.03 -22.97 15.50
N GLY A 48 14.95 -23.52 14.28
CA GLY A 48 13.83 -24.31 13.80
C GLY A 48 12.70 -23.50 13.16
N PHE A 49 12.86 -22.19 12.92
CA PHE A 49 11.80 -21.35 12.34
C PHE A 49 11.26 -21.91 11.02
N GLY A 50 12.15 -22.27 10.09
CA GLY A 50 11.77 -22.81 8.79
C GLY A 50 11.04 -24.16 8.82
N ARG A 51 11.19 -24.92 9.90
CA ARG A 51 10.61 -26.26 10.06
C ARG A 51 9.51 -26.33 11.13
N ILE A 52 8.93 -25.19 11.51
CA ILE A 52 7.82 -25.14 12.47
C ILE A 52 6.70 -26.09 12.06
N ARG A 53 6.31 -26.05 10.78
CA ARG A 53 5.16 -26.78 10.23
C ARG A 53 5.46 -28.22 9.81
N VAL A 54 6.74 -28.60 9.76
CA VAL A 54 7.14 -29.98 9.45
C VAL A 54 6.79 -30.88 10.66
N PRO A 55 6.19 -32.07 10.44
CA PRO A 55 5.91 -33.02 11.52
C PRO A 55 7.14 -33.40 12.34
N VAL A 56 6.97 -33.65 13.64
CA VAL A 56 8.06 -34.08 14.54
C VAL A 56 8.71 -35.38 14.07
N ALA A 57 7.92 -36.32 13.58
CA ALA A 57 8.40 -37.60 13.04
C ALA A 57 9.33 -37.43 11.83
N GLU A 58 9.30 -36.27 11.18
CA GLU A 58 10.06 -35.94 9.97
C GLU A 58 11.15 -34.88 10.26
N GLY A 59 11.44 -34.62 11.53
CA GLY A 59 12.51 -33.72 11.96
C GLY A 59 12.11 -32.25 12.10
N GLY A 60 10.81 -31.93 12.06
CA GLY A 60 10.28 -30.59 12.32
C GLY A 60 9.85 -30.35 13.77
N LEU A 61 9.12 -29.26 14.00
CA LEU A 61 8.59 -28.91 15.34
C LEU A 61 7.12 -29.29 15.55
N GLY A 62 6.39 -29.67 14.49
CA GLY A 62 4.98 -30.06 14.55
C GLY A 62 4.03 -28.97 15.04
N GLY A 63 4.39 -27.69 14.84
CA GLY A 63 3.55 -26.55 15.17
C GLY A 63 2.36 -26.42 14.22
N ASP A 64 1.26 -25.85 14.72
CA ASP A 64 0.07 -25.56 13.91
C ASP A 64 0.24 -24.26 13.07
N VAL A 65 -0.76 -23.90 12.24
CA VAL A 65 -0.72 -22.64 11.48
C VAL A 65 -0.59 -21.43 12.42
N LEU A 66 -1.20 -21.46 13.60
CA LEU A 66 -1.16 -20.34 14.55
C LEU A 66 0.24 -20.18 15.14
N ASP A 67 0.92 -21.30 15.45
CA ASP A 67 2.30 -21.30 15.93
C ASP A 67 3.26 -20.66 14.90
N LEU A 68 3.06 -20.93 13.60
CA LEU A 68 3.82 -20.28 12.53
C LEU A 68 3.50 -18.78 12.42
N LEU A 69 2.22 -18.39 12.47
CA LEU A 69 1.83 -16.98 12.35
C LEU A 69 2.35 -16.16 13.53
N ASP A 70 2.31 -16.70 14.75
CA ASP A 70 2.89 -16.08 15.94
C ASP A 70 4.40 -15.84 15.78
N ALA A 71 5.14 -16.85 15.27
CA ALA A 71 6.55 -16.70 14.98
C ALA A 71 6.84 -15.63 13.90
N ILE A 72 6.03 -15.58 12.83
CA ILE A 72 6.15 -14.54 11.80
C ILE A 72 5.87 -13.15 12.39
N VAL A 73 4.85 -13.00 13.22
CA VAL A 73 4.51 -11.73 13.90
C VAL A 73 5.67 -11.27 14.79
N ALA A 74 6.26 -12.18 15.57
CA ALA A 74 7.40 -11.88 16.44
C ALA A 74 8.63 -11.43 15.64
N ILE A 75 8.94 -12.11 14.53
CA ILE A 75 10.04 -11.72 13.63
C ILE A 75 9.72 -10.38 12.96
N ALA A 76 8.51 -10.18 12.45
CA ALA A 76 8.10 -8.96 11.77
C ALA A 76 8.09 -7.74 12.72
N ALA A 77 7.80 -7.95 14.00
CA ALA A 77 7.90 -6.91 15.02
C ALA A 77 9.36 -6.52 15.34
N ALA A 78 10.33 -7.40 15.08
CA ALA A 78 11.74 -7.07 15.11
C ALA A 78 12.20 -6.41 13.79
N ASP A 79 11.89 -7.04 12.65
CA ASP A 79 12.10 -6.50 11.31
C ASP A 79 11.15 -7.13 10.27
N SER A 80 10.34 -6.29 9.60
CA SER A 80 9.35 -6.75 8.63
C SER A 80 9.95 -7.24 7.31
N ASN A 81 11.15 -6.77 6.94
CA ASN A 81 11.84 -7.19 5.71
C ASN A 81 12.30 -8.64 5.85
N LEU A 82 12.88 -8.95 7.01
CA LEU A 82 13.33 -10.29 7.35
C LEU A 82 12.15 -11.26 7.32
N ALA A 83 11.04 -10.91 7.99
CA ALA A 83 9.84 -11.75 8.01
C ALA A 83 9.27 -11.98 6.60
N GLN A 84 9.18 -10.93 5.77
CA GLN A 84 8.72 -11.07 4.38
C GLN A 84 9.66 -11.95 3.54
N SER A 85 10.97 -11.89 3.78
CA SER A 85 11.98 -12.66 3.03
C SER A 85 11.83 -14.18 3.22
N TRP A 86 11.19 -14.62 4.29
CA TRP A 86 10.88 -16.04 4.53
C TRP A 86 9.61 -16.54 3.81
N ARG A 87 8.87 -15.67 3.12
CA ARG A 87 7.59 -16.02 2.51
C ARG A 87 7.69 -17.20 1.54
N THR A 88 8.68 -17.19 0.66
CA THR A 88 8.88 -18.28 -0.32
C THR A 88 9.15 -19.61 0.38
N HIS A 89 9.99 -19.61 1.41
CA HIS A 89 10.27 -20.80 2.20
C HIS A 89 9.01 -21.37 2.87
N VAL A 90 8.18 -20.51 3.47
CA VAL A 90 6.93 -20.94 4.10
C VAL A 90 5.97 -21.54 3.06
N LEU A 91 5.81 -20.92 1.90
CA LEU A 91 4.94 -21.42 0.83
C LEU A 91 5.42 -22.78 0.28
N ALA A 92 6.73 -22.91 0.03
CA ALA A 92 7.32 -24.17 -0.44
C ALA A 92 7.17 -25.28 0.62
N THR A 93 7.42 -24.95 1.89
CA THR A 93 7.26 -25.91 3.00
C THR A 93 5.82 -26.38 3.12
N GLU A 94 4.84 -25.48 3.09
CA GLU A 94 3.42 -25.87 3.15
C GLU A 94 2.97 -26.70 1.95
N ARG A 95 3.50 -26.41 0.75
CA ARG A 95 3.27 -27.24 -0.45
C ARG A 95 3.74 -28.67 -0.21
N HIS A 96 4.93 -28.86 0.35
CA HIS A 96 5.49 -30.19 0.63
C HIS A 96 4.83 -30.89 1.82
N VAL A 97 4.41 -30.16 2.86
CA VAL A 97 3.68 -30.74 4.00
C VAL A 97 2.31 -31.28 3.58
N LYS A 98 1.62 -30.61 2.66
CA LYS A 98 0.30 -31.02 2.14
C LYS A 98 0.37 -32.09 1.04
N ALA A 99 1.52 -32.22 0.38
CA ALA A 99 1.67 -33.16 -0.72
C ALA A 99 1.66 -34.61 -0.21
N PRO A 100 1.06 -35.55 -0.99
CA PRO A 100 1.15 -36.98 -0.70
C PRO A 100 2.61 -37.44 -0.56
N THR A 101 2.84 -38.48 0.24
CA THR A 101 4.16 -39.11 0.37
C THR A 101 4.69 -39.53 -0.99
N GLY A 102 5.96 -39.20 -1.25
CA GLY A 102 6.60 -39.50 -2.52
C GLY A 102 8.01 -38.92 -2.59
N PRO A 103 8.83 -39.36 -3.57
CA PRO A 103 10.27 -39.07 -3.58
C PRO A 103 10.60 -37.58 -3.55
N LEU A 104 9.86 -36.74 -4.31
CA LEU A 104 10.05 -35.30 -4.33
C LEU A 104 9.72 -34.68 -2.96
N ARG A 105 8.58 -35.05 -2.38
CA ARG A 105 8.12 -34.53 -1.08
C ARG A 105 9.08 -34.91 0.03
N ASP A 106 9.48 -36.18 0.12
CA ASP A 106 10.37 -36.67 1.19
C ASP A 106 11.76 -36.03 1.09
N ARG A 107 12.26 -35.84 -0.14
CA ARG A 107 13.51 -35.11 -0.40
C ARG A 107 13.45 -33.67 0.10
N TRP A 108 12.38 -32.93 -0.19
CA TRP A 108 12.25 -31.54 0.25
C TRP A 108 11.98 -31.40 1.75
N ILE A 109 11.17 -32.28 2.33
CA ILE A 109 10.96 -32.32 3.79
C ILE A 109 12.30 -32.57 4.50
N ALA A 110 13.13 -33.48 4.01
CA ALA A 110 14.46 -33.72 4.57
C ALA A 110 15.37 -32.48 4.52
N ARG A 111 15.35 -31.71 3.42
CA ARG A 111 16.11 -30.45 3.30
C ARG A 111 15.63 -29.37 4.27
N VAL A 112 14.31 -29.17 4.36
CA VAL A 112 13.72 -28.21 5.31
C VAL A 112 14.00 -28.63 6.76
N ALA A 113 13.90 -29.93 7.07
CA ALA A 113 14.23 -30.47 8.39
C ALA A 113 15.72 -30.26 8.74
N ALA A 114 16.62 -30.29 7.75
CA ALA A 114 18.04 -29.99 7.90
C ALA A 114 18.34 -28.47 8.08
N GLY A 115 17.32 -27.61 7.95
CA GLY A 115 17.44 -26.17 8.12
C GLY A 115 17.85 -25.41 6.86
N GLU A 116 17.73 -26.02 5.68
CA GLU A 116 18.01 -25.36 4.41
C GLU A 116 16.89 -24.36 4.04
N ILE A 117 17.27 -23.19 3.54
CA ILE A 117 16.36 -22.09 3.25
C ILE A 117 15.99 -22.06 1.76
N ILE A 118 14.72 -21.83 1.46
CA ILE A 118 14.18 -21.79 0.09
C ILE A 118 13.74 -20.36 -0.23
N GLY A 119 14.37 -19.78 -1.24
CA GLY A 119 14.00 -18.50 -1.85
C GLY A 119 13.42 -18.73 -3.23
N GLY A 120 13.16 -17.65 -3.97
CA GLY A 120 12.63 -17.75 -5.33
C GLY A 120 11.50 -16.78 -5.61
N GLY A 121 10.86 -16.99 -6.75
CA GLY A 121 9.90 -16.06 -7.34
C GLY A 121 9.10 -16.68 -8.49
N TRP A 122 8.01 -16.02 -8.86
CA TRP A 122 7.13 -16.48 -9.95
C TRP A 122 7.09 -15.43 -11.06
N THR A 123 7.08 -14.17 -10.67
CA THR A 123 6.95 -13.00 -11.54
C THR A 123 8.18 -12.79 -12.42
N GLU A 124 7.93 -12.35 -13.65
CA GLU A 124 8.96 -12.05 -14.65
C GLU A 124 8.97 -10.56 -15.01
N ALA A 125 10.12 -10.07 -15.47
CA ALA A 125 10.38 -8.65 -15.67
C ALA A 125 9.93 -8.12 -17.05
N ASP A 126 9.44 -8.98 -17.94
CA ASP A 126 9.26 -8.69 -19.36
C ASP A 126 7.95 -7.93 -19.68
N GLY A 127 7.13 -7.61 -18.68
CA GLY A 127 5.96 -6.74 -18.85
C GLY A 127 4.77 -7.38 -19.58
N SER A 128 4.84 -8.67 -19.91
CA SER A 128 3.83 -9.41 -20.66
C SER A 128 2.58 -9.81 -19.85
N GLY A 129 2.49 -9.34 -18.60
CA GLY A 129 1.36 -9.55 -17.69
C GLY A 129 1.55 -10.76 -16.76
N PRO A 130 0.70 -10.91 -15.72
CA PRO A 130 0.88 -11.91 -14.65
C PRO A 130 0.68 -13.38 -15.09
N SER A 131 0.37 -13.63 -16.37
CA SER A 131 0.03 -14.96 -16.91
C SER A 131 0.97 -15.44 -18.02
N VAL A 132 2.01 -14.68 -18.37
CA VAL A 132 2.98 -15.05 -19.41
C VAL A 132 4.31 -15.40 -18.74
N PHE A 133 4.80 -16.60 -19.02
CA PHE A 133 6.07 -17.11 -18.49
C PHE A 133 7.04 -17.33 -19.65
N THR A 134 8.18 -16.66 -19.59
CA THR A 134 9.28 -16.70 -20.57
C THR A 134 10.47 -17.49 -20.10
N THR A 135 10.63 -17.72 -18.77
CA THR A 135 11.69 -18.59 -18.25
C THR A 135 11.50 -20.01 -18.78
N ARG A 136 12.55 -20.58 -19.35
CA ARG A 136 12.52 -21.91 -19.98
C ARG A 136 13.30 -22.93 -19.16
N LEU A 137 12.71 -24.11 -19.02
CA LEU A 137 13.41 -25.33 -18.59
C LEU A 137 13.70 -26.18 -19.84
N SER A 138 14.96 -26.26 -20.25
CA SER A 138 15.34 -27.04 -21.43
C SER A 138 16.11 -28.29 -21.07
N THR A 139 15.81 -29.39 -21.76
CA THR A 139 16.47 -30.69 -21.63
C THR A 139 17.36 -31.04 -22.83
N GLU A 140 17.46 -30.15 -23.83
CA GLU A 140 18.18 -30.39 -25.10
C GLU A 140 19.66 -30.74 -24.91
N SER A 141 20.29 -30.21 -23.86
CA SER A 141 21.70 -30.48 -23.52
C SER A 141 21.94 -31.82 -22.80
N GLY A 142 20.88 -32.61 -22.58
CA GLY A 142 20.89 -33.89 -21.87
C GLY A 142 20.66 -33.78 -20.36
N SER A 143 20.98 -32.64 -19.74
CA SER A 143 20.59 -32.32 -18.35
C SER A 143 19.68 -31.09 -18.34
N PRO A 144 18.61 -31.05 -17.51
CA PRO A 144 17.72 -29.89 -17.46
C PRO A 144 18.47 -28.62 -17.04
N THR A 145 18.24 -27.54 -17.76
CA THR A 145 18.78 -26.21 -17.45
C THR A 145 17.70 -25.14 -17.48
N LEU A 146 17.84 -24.14 -16.61
CA LEU A 146 16.98 -22.97 -16.59
C LEU A 146 17.65 -21.77 -17.25
N THR A 147 16.91 -21.13 -18.16
CA THR A 147 17.31 -19.86 -18.76
C THR A 147 16.14 -18.88 -18.68
N GLY A 148 16.38 -17.70 -18.11
CA GLY A 148 15.35 -16.69 -17.94
C GLY A 148 15.71 -15.60 -16.95
N ARG A 149 14.77 -14.69 -16.72
CA ARG A 149 14.97 -13.55 -15.83
C ARG A 149 13.73 -13.35 -14.95
N LYS A 150 13.92 -13.46 -13.64
CA LYS A 150 12.86 -13.35 -12.64
C LYS A 150 12.97 -12.04 -11.89
N PHE A 151 11.83 -11.43 -11.58
CA PHE A 151 11.73 -10.19 -10.81
C PHE A 151 10.98 -10.41 -9.51
N TYR A 152 11.18 -9.54 -8.52
CA TYR A 152 10.65 -9.73 -7.16
C TYR A 152 11.13 -11.04 -6.50
N SER A 153 12.43 -11.37 -6.65
CA SER A 153 13.06 -12.59 -6.10
C SER A 153 13.29 -12.50 -4.58
N THR A 154 12.23 -12.21 -3.85
CA THR A 154 12.23 -11.87 -2.43
C THR A 154 12.90 -12.96 -1.60
N GLY A 155 13.92 -12.56 -0.83
CA GLY A 155 14.69 -13.45 0.03
C GLY A 155 15.69 -14.36 -0.67
N SER A 156 15.78 -14.38 -2.01
CA SER A 156 16.65 -15.30 -2.75
C SER A 156 18.13 -15.19 -2.38
N ARG A 157 18.62 -13.99 -2.06
CA ARG A 157 20.02 -13.76 -1.64
C ARG A 157 20.37 -14.41 -0.30
N TYR A 158 19.37 -14.66 0.53
CA TYR A 158 19.55 -15.30 1.84
C TYR A 158 19.37 -16.82 1.79
N ALA A 159 18.87 -17.36 0.68
CA ALA A 159 18.47 -18.76 0.55
C ALA A 159 19.61 -19.70 0.12
N ASP A 160 19.44 -20.99 0.40
CA ASP A 160 20.32 -22.07 -0.07
C ASP A 160 19.84 -22.66 -1.40
N TRP A 161 18.52 -22.65 -1.58
CA TRP A 161 17.82 -23.10 -2.79
C TRP A 161 16.94 -21.99 -3.34
N LEU A 162 16.77 -22.01 -4.66
CA LEU A 162 15.86 -21.16 -5.39
C LEU A 162 14.79 -22.02 -6.05
N GLU A 163 13.54 -21.62 -5.95
CA GLU A 163 12.39 -22.25 -6.61
C GLU A 163 11.75 -21.26 -7.59
N TYR A 164 11.65 -21.64 -8.87
CA TYR A 164 11.11 -20.78 -9.92
C TYR A 164 10.10 -21.53 -10.80
N SER A 165 9.09 -20.81 -11.27
CA SER A 165 8.24 -21.27 -12.37
C SER A 165 9.00 -21.22 -13.69
N ALA A 166 8.80 -22.19 -14.58
CA ALA A 166 9.36 -22.19 -15.92
C ALA A 166 8.44 -22.94 -16.88
N VAL A 167 8.57 -22.68 -18.18
CA VAL A 167 7.91 -23.47 -19.23
C VAL A 167 8.89 -24.47 -19.78
N ASP A 168 8.54 -25.75 -19.77
CA ASP A 168 9.40 -26.83 -20.27
C ASP A 168 9.40 -26.93 -21.81
N ASP A 169 10.18 -27.87 -22.35
CA ASP A 169 10.28 -28.12 -23.80
C ASP A 169 8.93 -28.55 -24.43
N ALA A 170 8.00 -29.09 -23.63
CA ALA A 170 6.65 -29.46 -24.07
C ALA A 170 5.67 -28.27 -24.06
N GLY A 171 6.07 -27.12 -23.53
CA GLY A 171 5.22 -25.96 -23.37
C GLY A 171 4.41 -25.97 -22.07
N GLU A 172 4.68 -26.90 -21.16
CA GLU A 172 3.97 -27.04 -19.89
C GLU A 172 4.64 -26.20 -18.80
N LEU A 173 3.81 -25.65 -17.90
CA LEU A 173 4.32 -24.88 -16.77
C LEU A 173 4.78 -25.84 -15.66
N VAL A 174 6.00 -25.64 -15.18
CA VAL A 174 6.65 -26.45 -14.15
C VAL A 174 7.22 -25.56 -13.04
N ILE A 175 7.46 -26.17 -11.89
CA ILE A 175 8.30 -25.63 -10.82
C ILE A 175 9.63 -26.38 -10.88
N ALA A 176 10.73 -25.63 -10.94
CA ALA A 176 12.07 -26.17 -10.93
C ALA A 176 12.88 -25.49 -9.83
N ALA A 177 13.66 -26.30 -9.10
CA ALA A 177 14.50 -25.82 -8.03
C ALA A 177 15.98 -26.14 -8.23
N LEU A 178 16.82 -25.21 -7.81
CA LEU A 178 18.27 -25.27 -7.98
C LEU A 178 19.01 -24.59 -6.82
N ARG A 179 20.30 -24.89 -6.67
CA ARG A 179 21.14 -24.25 -5.66
C ARG A 179 21.32 -22.77 -5.99
N THR A 180 21.27 -21.91 -4.98
CA THR A 180 21.61 -20.49 -5.13
C THR A 180 23.03 -20.28 -5.67
N THR A 181 23.92 -21.25 -5.42
CA THR A 181 25.33 -21.24 -5.86
C THR A 181 25.56 -21.98 -7.18
N ALA A 182 24.52 -22.43 -7.88
CA ALA A 182 24.68 -23.15 -9.14
C ALA A 182 25.33 -22.23 -10.21
N PRO A 183 26.22 -22.76 -11.07
CA PRO A 183 26.70 -22.01 -12.24
C PRO A 183 25.52 -21.49 -13.07
N GLY A 184 25.62 -20.28 -13.60
CA GLY A 184 24.54 -19.65 -14.36
C GLY A 184 23.47 -18.92 -13.52
N VAL A 185 23.56 -18.96 -12.19
CA VAL A 185 22.69 -18.16 -11.30
C VAL A 185 23.36 -16.84 -10.94
N THR A 186 22.69 -15.72 -11.21
CA THR A 186 23.11 -14.38 -10.75
C THR A 186 21.98 -13.69 -10.01
N LEU A 187 22.22 -13.32 -8.74
CA LEU A 187 21.27 -12.57 -7.91
C LEU A 187 21.70 -11.10 -7.81
N LEU A 188 20.94 -10.22 -8.45
CA LEU A 188 21.24 -8.78 -8.46
C LEU A 188 20.73 -8.11 -7.19
N ASP A 189 21.48 -7.13 -6.70
CA ASP A 189 21.08 -6.24 -5.61
C ASP A 189 20.49 -4.94 -6.20
N ASP A 190 19.40 -5.08 -6.94
CA ASP A 190 18.75 -3.98 -7.68
C ASP A 190 17.35 -3.64 -7.14
N TRP A 191 17.01 -4.14 -5.94
CA TRP A 191 15.77 -3.79 -5.27
C TRP A 191 15.83 -2.38 -4.70
N THR A 192 14.87 -1.54 -5.09
CA THR A 192 14.83 -0.11 -4.73
C THR A 192 13.45 0.31 -4.23
N GLY A 193 12.79 -0.56 -3.47
CA GLY A 193 11.48 -0.30 -2.88
C GLY A 193 11.44 0.92 -1.97
N PHE A 194 10.28 1.57 -1.88
CA PHE A 194 10.05 2.71 -0.98
C PHE A 194 10.18 2.30 0.51
N GLY A 195 9.48 1.23 0.88
CA GLY A 195 9.71 0.45 2.09
C GLY A 195 10.04 -0.99 1.73
N GLN A 196 10.11 -1.85 2.74
CA GLN A 196 10.58 -3.23 2.59
C GLN A 196 11.94 -3.30 1.87
N ARG A 197 12.85 -2.39 2.23
CA ARG A 197 14.10 -2.12 1.51
C ARG A 197 15.11 -3.27 1.58
N ALA A 198 15.10 -4.05 2.67
CA ALA A 198 16.10 -5.09 2.91
C ALA A 198 15.61 -6.52 2.61
N THR A 199 14.51 -6.64 1.85
CA THR A 199 13.92 -7.94 1.49
C THR A 199 14.71 -8.72 0.43
N ALA A 200 15.72 -8.09 -0.18
CA ALA A 200 16.44 -8.64 -1.32
C ALA A 200 15.50 -9.07 -2.47
N SER A 201 14.45 -8.28 -2.76
CA SER A 201 13.46 -8.56 -3.80
C SER A 201 13.92 -8.24 -5.23
N GLY A 202 15.22 -8.32 -5.48
CA GLY A 202 15.83 -7.95 -6.75
C GLY A 202 15.58 -8.97 -7.87
N THR A 203 16.35 -8.78 -8.94
CA THR A 203 16.33 -9.63 -10.12
C THR A 203 17.16 -10.89 -9.92
N THR A 204 16.66 -12.02 -10.40
CA THR A 204 17.45 -13.24 -10.62
C THR A 204 17.63 -13.47 -12.11
N VAL A 205 18.87 -13.70 -12.55
CA VAL A 205 19.22 -14.09 -13.91
C VAL A 205 19.65 -15.56 -13.89
N LEU A 206 19.07 -16.34 -14.79
CA LEU A 206 19.35 -17.74 -15.01
C LEU A 206 19.90 -17.87 -16.43
N ASP A 207 21.13 -18.36 -16.58
CA ASP A 207 21.81 -18.57 -17.85
C ASP A 207 22.31 -20.02 -17.93
N GLY A 208 21.48 -20.90 -18.51
CA GLY A 208 21.79 -22.33 -18.60
C GLY A 208 22.03 -22.99 -17.23
N ALA A 209 21.35 -22.51 -16.18
CA ALA A 209 21.61 -22.94 -14.82
C ALA A 209 21.13 -24.39 -14.60
N PRO A 210 21.98 -25.32 -14.13
CA PRO A 210 21.63 -26.73 -14.06
C PRO A 210 20.58 -27.03 -12.99
N VAL A 211 19.63 -27.89 -13.33
CA VAL A 211 18.55 -28.38 -12.47
C VAL A 211 18.63 -29.89 -12.38
N ASP A 212 18.52 -30.44 -11.16
CA ASP A 212 18.36 -31.88 -10.97
C ASP A 212 16.94 -32.27 -11.42
N PRO A 213 16.75 -33.23 -12.34
CA PRO A 213 15.42 -33.70 -12.75
C PRO A 213 14.53 -34.11 -11.56
N ALA A 214 15.11 -34.58 -10.45
CA ALA A 214 14.40 -34.95 -9.24
C ALA A 214 13.87 -33.75 -8.43
N ASP A 215 14.28 -32.52 -8.77
CA ASP A 215 13.82 -31.26 -8.17
C ASP A 215 12.86 -30.49 -9.11
N VAL A 216 12.34 -31.16 -10.14
CA VAL A 216 11.31 -30.62 -11.06
C VAL A 216 9.94 -31.21 -10.71
N ALA A 217 8.92 -30.36 -10.71
CA ALA A 217 7.52 -30.74 -10.46
C ALA A 217 6.59 -30.03 -11.45
N PRO A 218 5.42 -30.62 -11.77
CA PRO A 218 4.36 -29.88 -12.44
C PRO A 218 4.01 -28.61 -11.65
N PHE A 219 3.65 -27.53 -12.36
CA PHE A 219 3.13 -26.33 -11.74
C PHE A 219 1.68 -26.55 -11.27
N ASP A 220 1.53 -27.36 -10.23
CA ASP A 220 0.25 -27.51 -9.55
C ASP A 220 0.10 -26.38 -8.54
N THR A 221 -0.50 -25.27 -8.98
CA THR A 221 -0.92 -24.18 -8.08
C THR A 221 -2.21 -24.48 -7.33
N GLN A 222 -2.83 -25.64 -7.57
CA GLN A 222 -4.18 -25.95 -7.11
C GLN A 222 -4.21 -26.82 -5.84
N HIS A 223 -3.18 -26.73 -4.99
CA HIS A 223 -3.40 -27.12 -3.61
C HIS A 223 -4.45 -26.21 -2.99
N LEU A 224 -5.49 -26.82 -2.43
CA LEU A 224 -6.60 -26.15 -1.78
C LEU A 224 -6.10 -25.07 -0.80
N GLY A 225 -6.62 -23.84 -0.96
CA GLY A 225 -6.31 -22.70 -0.08
C GLY A 225 -5.03 -21.90 -0.39
N THR A 226 -4.28 -22.23 -1.45
CA THR A 226 -3.01 -21.55 -1.80
C THR A 226 -3.11 -20.01 -1.91
N PRO A 227 -4.13 -19.42 -2.57
CA PRO A 227 -4.27 -17.96 -2.62
C PRO A 227 -4.41 -17.31 -1.23
N GLY A 228 -5.05 -18.01 -0.29
CA GLY A 228 -5.16 -17.59 1.10
C GLY A 228 -3.81 -17.59 1.80
N TRP A 229 -3.03 -18.66 1.68
CA TRP A 229 -1.68 -18.77 2.25
C TRP A 229 -0.72 -17.67 1.76
N GLN A 230 -0.76 -17.39 0.46
CA GLN A 230 0.05 -16.34 -0.17
C GLN A 230 -0.19 -14.96 0.46
N GLN A 231 -1.42 -14.66 0.85
CA GLN A 231 -1.80 -13.41 1.48
C GLN A 231 -1.65 -13.45 3.00
N LEU A 232 -1.97 -14.58 3.64
CA LEU A 232 -1.94 -14.78 5.09
C LEU A 232 -0.58 -14.43 5.69
N ILE A 233 0.52 -14.84 5.04
CA ILE A 233 1.88 -14.51 5.47
C ILE A 233 2.11 -12.98 5.47
N LEU A 234 1.66 -12.28 4.44
CA LEU A 234 1.80 -10.82 4.35
C LEU A 234 0.97 -10.11 5.43
N LEU A 235 -0.21 -10.64 5.77
CA LEU A 235 -1.03 -10.13 6.87
C LEU A 235 -0.33 -10.32 8.22
N ALA A 236 0.32 -11.48 8.44
CA ALA A 236 1.12 -11.69 9.65
C ALA A 236 2.28 -10.69 9.76
N VAL A 237 2.95 -10.37 8.64
CA VAL A 237 3.99 -9.33 8.63
C VAL A 237 3.40 -7.95 8.96
N LEU A 238 2.24 -7.59 8.40
CA LEU A 238 1.54 -6.33 8.73
C LEU A 238 1.14 -6.26 10.21
N VAL A 239 0.63 -7.35 10.78
CA VAL A 239 0.32 -7.42 12.22
C VAL A 239 1.59 -7.23 13.06
N GLY A 240 2.72 -7.83 12.68
CA GLY A 240 4.00 -7.59 13.34
C GLY A 240 4.46 -6.13 13.27
N ILE A 241 4.26 -5.45 12.14
CA ILE A 241 4.48 -3.99 12.03
C ILE A 241 3.56 -3.24 13.01
N GLY A 242 2.29 -3.63 13.12
CA GLY A 242 1.34 -3.03 14.06
C GLY A 242 1.75 -3.21 15.53
N GLU A 243 2.24 -4.39 15.91
CA GLU A 243 2.75 -4.65 17.25
C GLU A 243 4.02 -3.84 17.56
N ALA A 244 4.94 -3.75 16.61
CA ALA A 244 6.13 -2.90 16.76
C ALA A 244 5.78 -1.41 16.84
N THR A 245 4.78 -0.98 16.07
CA THR A 245 4.25 0.39 16.13
C THR A 245 3.68 0.69 17.52
N ARG A 246 2.89 -0.23 18.09
CA ARG A 246 2.35 -0.11 19.44
C ARG A 246 3.45 -0.08 20.51
N ALA A 247 4.48 -0.92 20.39
CA ALA A 247 5.61 -0.92 21.31
C ALA A 247 6.40 0.39 21.25
N ALA A 248 6.71 0.88 20.04
CA ALA A 248 7.38 2.17 19.86
C ALA A 248 6.54 3.34 20.39
N ALA A 249 5.21 3.29 20.22
CA ALA A 249 4.31 4.29 20.78
C ALA A 249 4.37 4.29 22.32
N ALA A 250 4.37 3.12 22.98
CA ALA A 250 4.48 3.03 24.44
C ALA A 250 5.79 3.65 24.95
N ASP A 251 6.91 3.37 24.27
CA ASP A 251 8.22 3.92 24.62
C ASP A 251 8.26 5.46 24.46
N LEU A 252 7.62 5.99 23.41
CA LEU A 252 7.51 7.42 23.18
C LEU A 252 6.62 8.11 24.22
N VAL A 253 5.45 7.53 24.53
CA VAL A 253 4.57 8.05 25.59
C VAL A 253 5.33 8.14 26.91
N ALA A 254 6.09 7.10 27.28
CA ALA A 254 6.90 7.13 28.49
C ALA A 254 7.98 8.23 28.49
N ARG A 255 8.51 8.63 27.32
CA ARG A 255 9.44 9.75 27.20
C ARG A 255 8.71 11.10 27.34
N ILE A 256 7.59 11.27 26.66
CA ILE A 256 6.74 12.48 26.73
C ILE A 256 6.29 12.70 28.18
N ASP A 257 5.85 11.64 28.86
CA ASP A 257 5.40 11.67 30.25
C ASP A 257 6.49 12.18 31.20
N ARG A 258 7.74 11.72 31.02
CA ARG A 258 8.89 12.20 31.79
C ARG A 258 9.24 13.66 31.52
N ALA A 259 9.05 14.13 30.29
CA ALA A 259 9.33 15.51 29.91
C ALA A 259 8.30 16.51 30.48
N HIS A 260 7.01 16.10 30.56
CA HIS A 260 5.91 17.02 30.93
C HIS A 260 5.29 16.75 32.32
N GLY A 261 5.77 15.75 33.06
CA GLY A 261 5.20 15.36 34.35
C GLY A 261 3.80 14.74 34.23
N GLY A 262 3.47 14.18 33.07
CA GLY A 262 2.17 13.65 32.71
C GLY A 262 1.98 13.57 31.19
N SER A 263 1.10 12.69 30.72
CA SER A 263 0.78 12.54 29.30
C SER A 263 -0.46 13.36 28.92
N PRO A 264 -0.38 14.29 27.95
CA PRO A 264 -1.54 15.00 27.42
C PRO A 264 -2.63 14.04 26.93
N ILE A 265 -3.90 14.44 27.05
CA ILE A 265 -5.03 13.59 26.63
C ILE A 265 -4.93 13.14 25.16
N LEU A 266 -4.39 14.00 24.28
CA LEU A 266 -4.18 13.70 22.86
C LEU A 266 -3.09 12.64 22.63
N VAL A 267 -2.04 12.61 23.47
CA VAL A 267 -1.00 11.57 23.44
C VAL A 267 -1.59 10.22 23.86
N LEU A 268 -2.42 10.22 24.91
CA LEU A 268 -3.12 9.02 25.38
C LEU A 268 -4.18 8.52 24.39
N GLU A 269 -4.91 9.42 23.71
CA GLU A 269 -5.81 9.06 22.61
C GLU A 269 -5.04 8.42 21.46
N GLY A 270 -3.95 9.05 21.02
CA GLY A 270 -3.13 8.54 19.92
C GLY A 270 -2.59 7.14 20.22
N TYR A 271 -2.02 6.94 21.41
CA TYR A 271 -1.58 5.62 21.86
C TYR A 271 -2.75 4.63 21.99
N GLY A 272 -3.87 5.04 22.60
CA GLY A 272 -5.05 4.20 22.77
C GLY A 272 -5.59 3.70 21.43
N ARG A 273 -5.62 4.57 20.42
CA ARG A 273 -6.01 4.21 19.04
C ARG A 273 -5.02 3.26 18.40
N ILE A 274 -3.71 3.51 18.47
CA ILE A 274 -2.67 2.58 17.97
C ILE A 274 -2.83 1.21 18.62
N SER A 275 -3.02 1.16 19.94
CA SER A 275 -3.21 -0.08 20.70
C SER A 275 -4.46 -0.83 20.27
N ALA A 276 -5.59 -0.14 20.06
CA ALA A 276 -6.84 -0.75 19.62
C ALA A 276 -6.72 -1.32 18.20
N LEU A 277 -6.06 -0.60 17.29
CA LEU A 277 -5.81 -1.05 15.91
C LEU A 277 -4.93 -2.31 15.88
N ALA A 278 -3.81 -2.30 16.61
CA ALA A 278 -2.92 -3.45 16.71
C ALA A 278 -3.63 -4.68 17.30
N ALA A 279 -4.40 -4.51 18.39
CA ALA A 279 -5.16 -5.59 18.99
C ALA A 279 -6.24 -6.16 18.06
N SER A 280 -6.93 -5.30 17.30
CA SER A 280 -7.94 -5.70 16.31
C SER A 280 -7.31 -6.50 15.15
N SER A 281 -6.18 -6.03 14.62
CA SER A 281 -5.42 -6.73 13.59
C SER A 281 -4.94 -8.11 14.06
N HIS A 282 -4.40 -8.19 15.28
CA HIS A 282 -3.94 -9.43 15.88
C HIS A 282 -5.09 -10.43 16.08
N ALA A 283 -6.23 -9.97 16.62
CA ALA A 283 -7.41 -10.82 16.80
C ALA A 283 -7.94 -11.37 15.46
N SER A 284 -7.93 -10.53 14.41
CA SER A 284 -8.31 -10.92 13.05
C SER A 284 -7.37 -11.97 12.48
N LEU A 285 -6.04 -11.79 12.64
CA LEU A 285 -5.03 -12.78 12.25
C LEU A 285 -5.23 -14.12 12.96
N GLY A 286 -5.51 -14.12 14.26
CA GLY A 286 -5.78 -15.34 15.01
C GLY A 286 -7.03 -16.08 14.53
N ARG A 287 -8.09 -15.36 14.12
CA ARG A 287 -9.30 -15.97 13.55
C ARG A 287 -9.00 -16.63 12.21
N ILE A 288 -8.36 -15.92 11.28
CA ILE A 288 -8.06 -16.47 9.94
C ILE A 288 -7.03 -17.61 10.02
N GLY A 289 -6.08 -17.55 10.96
CA GLY A 289 -5.14 -18.63 11.24
C GLY A 289 -5.84 -19.92 11.68
N ARG A 290 -6.85 -19.83 12.57
CA ARG A 290 -7.68 -20.99 12.97
C ARG A 290 -8.44 -21.61 11.81
N LEU A 291 -9.02 -20.80 10.93
CA LEU A 291 -9.74 -21.30 9.76
C LEU A 291 -8.78 -22.01 8.79
N ASN A 292 -7.59 -21.46 8.59
CA ASN A 292 -6.56 -22.08 7.75
C ASN A 292 -6.01 -23.38 8.37
N GLU A 293 -5.88 -23.47 9.70
CA GLU A 293 -5.52 -24.72 10.38
C GLU A 293 -6.60 -25.78 10.19
N ILE A 294 -7.88 -25.44 10.37
CA ILE A 294 -9.00 -26.38 10.16
C ILE A 294 -9.00 -26.89 8.71
N ALA A 295 -8.89 -25.99 7.74
CA ALA A 295 -8.80 -26.35 6.34
C ALA A 295 -7.57 -27.23 6.05
N HIS A 296 -6.41 -26.90 6.63
CA HIS A 296 -5.20 -27.69 6.49
C HIS A 296 -5.39 -29.12 7.00
N GLN A 297 -5.95 -29.30 8.20
CA GLN A 297 -6.20 -30.63 8.77
C GLN A 297 -7.16 -31.46 7.91
N ALA A 298 -8.23 -30.84 7.40
CA ALA A 298 -9.16 -31.51 6.49
C ALA A 298 -8.49 -31.94 5.17
N ILE A 299 -7.61 -31.10 4.61
CA ILE A 299 -6.85 -31.41 3.38
C ILE A 299 -5.95 -32.63 3.60
N ILE A 300 -5.16 -32.65 4.67
CA ILE A 300 -4.22 -33.77 4.91
C ILE A 300 -4.94 -35.06 5.30
N ALA A 301 -6.12 -34.97 5.92
CA ALA A 301 -6.96 -36.12 6.24
C ALA A 301 -7.70 -36.69 5.01
N GLY A 302 -7.78 -35.91 3.92
CA GLY A 302 -8.57 -36.27 2.75
C GLY A 302 -10.09 -36.19 3.01
N ASP A 303 -10.50 -35.28 3.89
CA ASP A 303 -11.91 -35.11 4.27
C ASP A 303 -12.74 -34.60 3.08
N ALA A 304 -14.00 -35.04 3.00
CA ALA A 304 -14.89 -34.72 1.90
C ALA A 304 -15.22 -33.22 1.78
N ASP A 305 -15.14 -32.47 2.89
CA ASP A 305 -15.42 -31.03 2.96
C ASP A 305 -14.15 -30.14 2.90
N ALA A 306 -12.96 -30.74 2.72
CA ALA A 306 -11.68 -30.02 2.71
C ALA A 306 -11.66 -28.83 1.72
N ALA A 307 -12.26 -29.00 0.54
CA ALA A 307 -12.34 -27.95 -0.47
C ALA A 307 -13.20 -26.75 -0.02
N ALA A 308 -14.33 -27.01 0.63
CA ALA A 308 -15.21 -25.96 1.15
C ALA A 308 -14.57 -25.22 2.32
N LEU A 309 -13.91 -25.93 3.23
CA LEU A 309 -13.17 -25.34 4.34
C LEU A 309 -12.01 -24.48 3.87
N ALA A 310 -11.28 -24.91 2.84
CA ALA A 310 -10.20 -24.14 2.24
C ALA A 310 -10.72 -22.86 1.58
N ASP A 311 -11.84 -22.93 0.86
CA ASP A 311 -12.50 -21.76 0.29
C ASP A 311 -12.96 -20.76 1.37
N ASP A 312 -13.58 -21.25 2.44
CA ASP A 312 -13.97 -20.43 3.60
C ASP A 312 -12.77 -19.72 4.23
N ALA A 313 -11.65 -20.44 4.38
CA ALA A 313 -10.41 -19.87 4.90
C ALA A 313 -9.81 -18.79 3.98
N VAL A 314 -9.83 -19.00 2.66
CA VAL A 314 -9.36 -18.01 1.67
C VAL A 314 -10.19 -16.73 1.74
N ASN A 315 -11.53 -16.84 1.76
CA ASN A 315 -12.39 -15.67 1.87
C ASN A 315 -12.15 -14.89 3.16
N ALA A 316 -12.00 -15.59 4.28
CA ALA A 316 -11.72 -14.95 5.56
C ALA A 316 -10.38 -14.19 5.54
N VAL A 317 -9.35 -14.72 4.86
CA VAL A 317 -8.08 -14.00 4.65
C VAL A 317 -8.29 -12.74 3.83
N PHE A 318 -9.09 -12.78 2.77
CA PHE A 318 -9.38 -11.59 1.95
C PHE A 318 -10.15 -10.52 2.74
N GLN A 319 -11.12 -10.93 3.56
CA GLN A 319 -11.84 -10.02 4.46
C GLN A 319 -10.89 -9.36 5.47
N ALA A 320 -10.01 -10.15 6.07
CA ALA A 320 -9.00 -9.63 7.00
C ALA A 320 -8.00 -8.70 6.30
N GLN A 321 -7.64 -8.97 5.04
CA GLN A 321 -6.76 -8.09 4.27
C GLN A 321 -7.32 -6.69 4.12
N ALA A 322 -8.62 -6.55 3.87
CA ALA A 322 -9.25 -5.25 3.69
C ALA A 322 -9.12 -4.35 4.92
N VAL A 323 -9.08 -4.93 6.13
CA VAL A 323 -9.02 -4.17 7.39
C VAL A 323 -7.60 -4.08 7.96
N ILE A 324 -6.84 -5.17 7.98
CA ILE A 324 -5.49 -5.21 8.59
C ILE A 324 -4.54 -4.22 7.90
N VAL A 325 -4.66 -4.09 6.57
CA VAL A 325 -3.85 -3.15 5.79
C VAL A 325 -4.09 -1.70 6.26
N GLU A 326 -5.35 -1.27 6.31
CA GLU A 326 -5.73 0.09 6.71
C GLU A 326 -5.38 0.35 8.17
N GLN A 327 -5.67 -0.60 9.06
CA GLN A 327 -5.39 -0.50 10.49
C GLN A 327 -3.90 -0.34 10.77
N THR A 328 -3.04 -1.09 10.06
CA THR A 328 -1.59 -1.02 10.23
C THR A 328 -1.03 0.31 9.71
N ILE A 329 -1.53 0.78 8.56
CA ILE A 329 -1.13 2.08 7.99
C ILE A 329 -1.56 3.22 8.90
N GLU A 330 -2.79 3.21 9.42
CA GLU A 330 -3.29 4.23 10.35
C GLU A 330 -2.48 4.25 11.65
N ALA A 331 -2.19 3.06 12.22
CA ALA A 331 -1.38 2.96 13.42
C ALA A 331 0.03 3.57 13.21
N ALA A 332 0.68 3.24 12.10
CA ALA A 332 2.00 3.76 11.77
C ALA A 332 1.98 5.28 11.50
N ASP A 333 0.93 5.78 10.84
CA ASP A 333 0.73 7.22 10.61
C ASP A 333 0.58 8.00 11.93
N ARG A 334 -0.24 7.49 12.86
CA ARG A 334 -0.40 8.07 14.20
C ARG A 334 0.88 8.01 15.04
N LEU A 335 1.67 6.95 14.93
CA LEU A 335 2.96 6.87 15.62
C LEU A 335 3.89 8.02 15.21
N MET A 336 3.90 8.40 13.93
CA MET A 336 4.74 9.50 13.43
C MET A 336 4.34 10.87 14.00
N THR A 337 3.08 11.04 14.43
CA THR A 337 2.61 12.32 15.00
C THR A 337 2.91 12.43 16.48
N LEU A 338 3.03 11.33 17.24
CA LEU A 338 3.26 11.38 18.71
C LEU A 338 4.42 12.29 19.16
N PRO A 339 5.58 12.35 18.48
CA PRO A 339 6.66 13.25 18.90
C PRO A 339 6.30 14.74 18.82
N SER A 340 5.27 15.17 18.08
CA SER A 340 4.87 16.60 18.01
C SER A 340 4.27 17.13 19.31
N PHE A 341 4.04 16.28 20.31
CA PHE A 341 3.61 16.68 21.64
C PHE A 341 4.78 16.94 22.59
N LEU A 342 6.01 16.97 22.08
CA LEU A 342 7.17 17.51 22.80
C LEU A 342 7.27 19.02 22.55
N ASP A 343 7.63 19.79 23.58
CA ASP A 343 7.82 21.24 23.48
C ASP A 343 8.98 21.61 22.54
N ASP A 344 10.02 20.77 22.45
CA ASP A 344 11.16 20.98 21.56
C ASP A 344 10.95 20.31 20.20
N ASN A 345 10.71 21.12 19.18
CA ASN A 345 10.55 20.66 17.79
C ASN A 345 11.80 19.98 17.23
N ALA A 346 13.01 20.36 17.67
CA ALA A 346 14.25 19.72 17.24
C ALA A 346 14.38 18.32 17.88
N GLU A 347 14.02 18.18 19.15
CA GLU A 347 13.92 16.87 19.82
C GLU A 347 12.87 15.98 19.14
N ALA A 348 11.70 16.54 18.81
CA ALA A 348 10.64 15.82 18.10
C ALA A 348 11.10 15.35 16.71
N ALA A 349 11.88 16.15 15.99
CA ALA A 349 12.44 15.78 14.69
C ALA A 349 13.54 14.71 14.84
N ASP A 350 14.43 14.85 15.82
CA ASP A 350 15.51 13.91 16.11
C ASP A 350 14.96 12.54 16.53
N LEU A 351 13.90 12.48 17.34
CA LEU A 351 13.28 11.19 17.69
C LEU A 351 12.65 10.49 16.49
N ARG A 352 12.03 11.24 15.56
CA ARG A 352 11.47 10.64 14.33
C ARG A 352 12.57 10.01 13.48
N SER A 353 13.69 10.71 13.31
CA SER A 353 14.81 10.27 12.46
C SER A 353 15.64 9.17 13.14
N SER A 354 16.05 9.36 14.39
CA SER A 354 16.88 8.40 15.15
C SER A 354 16.16 7.08 15.42
N LEU A 355 14.85 7.13 15.71
CA LEU A 355 14.03 5.94 15.88
C LEU A 355 13.41 5.45 14.57
N ARG A 356 13.63 6.15 13.45
CA ARG A 356 13.17 5.77 12.10
C ARG A 356 11.68 5.42 12.05
N LEU A 357 10.84 6.24 12.70
CA LEU A 357 9.41 5.93 12.88
C LEU A 357 8.66 5.80 11.55
N ASP A 358 9.13 6.50 10.52
CA ASP A 358 8.64 6.44 9.15
C ASP A 358 8.71 5.02 8.55
N ARG A 359 9.68 4.19 8.97
CA ARG A 359 9.88 2.84 8.42
C ARG A 359 8.65 1.95 8.56
N PHE A 360 7.90 2.07 9.66
CA PHE A 360 6.70 1.27 9.89
C PHE A 360 5.65 1.57 8.81
N TRP A 361 5.44 2.85 8.52
CA TRP A 361 4.50 3.29 7.50
C TRP A 361 4.97 2.89 6.10
N ARG A 362 6.25 3.15 5.76
CA ARG A 362 6.81 2.79 4.45
C ARG A 362 6.72 1.29 4.17
N ASN A 363 7.04 0.47 5.17
CA ASN A 363 6.99 -0.99 5.05
C ASN A 363 5.56 -1.50 4.92
N ALA A 364 4.62 -0.97 5.71
CA ALA A 364 3.19 -1.30 5.60
C ALA A 364 2.62 -0.90 4.22
N GLN A 365 2.95 0.31 3.75
CA GLN A 365 2.52 0.82 2.46
C GLN A 365 3.07 -0.03 1.31
N THR A 366 4.32 -0.47 1.38
CA THR A 366 4.92 -1.35 0.35
C THR A 366 4.30 -2.74 0.35
N LEU A 367 3.97 -3.30 1.52
CA LEU A 367 3.24 -4.57 1.60
C LEU A 367 1.83 -4.46 1.02
N SER A 368 1.14 -3.33 1.23
CA SER A 368 -0.23 -3.14 0.74
C SER A 368 -0.35 -3.21 -0.79
N THR A 369 0.74 -2.94 -1.52
CA THR A 369 0.74 -2.94 -2.98
C THR A 369 1.01 -4.32 -3.59
N HIS A 370 1.38 -5.33 -2.79
CA HIS A 370 1.71 -6.65 -3.31
C HIS A 370 0.51 -7.31 -3.99
N ASN A 371 -0.67 -7.24 -3.36
CA ASN A 371 -1.92 -7.80 -3.88
C ASN A 371 -3.03 -6.75 -3.70
N PRO A 372 -3.60 -6.17 -4.77
CA PRO A 372 -4.52 -5.05 -4.62
C PRO A 372 -5.79 -5.43 -3.85
N VAL A 373 -6.06 -4.71 -2.76
CA VAL A 373 -7.23 -4.93 -1.88
C VAL A 373 -8.54 -4.84 -2.66
N LEU A 374 -8.62 -3.95 -3.66
CA LEU A 374 -9.80 -3.78 -4.52
C LEU A 374 -10.27 -5.10 -5.16
N HIS A 375 -9.35 -5.90 -5.69
CA HIS A 375 -9.70 -7.19 -6.30
C HIS A 375 -10.17 -8.21 -5.25
N ARG A 376 -9.69 -8.10 -4.01
CA ARG A 376 -10.05 -9.00 -2.91
C ARG A 376 -11.42 -8.67 -2.35
N LEU A 377 -11.73 -7.38 -2.18
CA LEU A 377 -13.08 -6.90 -1.86
C LEU A 377 -14.11 -7.39 -2.88
N ARG A 378 -13.75 -7.37 -4.16
CA ARG A 378 -14.61 -7.90 -5.21
C ARG A 378 -14.82 -9.42 -5.08
N ALA A 379 -13.74 -10.17 -4.90
CA ALA A 379 -13.82 -11.63 -4.72
C ALA A 379 -14.70 -12.04 -3.54
N ILE A 380 -14.68 -11.28 -2.43
CA ILE A 380 -15.57 -11.50 -1.28
C ILE A 380 -17.03 -11.32 -1.70
N ALA A 381 -17.36 -10.23 -2.40
CA ALA A 381 -18.73 -9.96 -2.85
C ALA A 381 -19.23 -11.04 -3.83
N ASP A 382 -18.39 -11.46 -4.78
CA ASP A 382 -18.71 -12.52 -5.74
C ASP A 382 -19.03 -13.84 -5.03
N ARG A 383 -18.26 -14.19 -4.00
CA ARG A 383 -18.49 -15.41 -3.21
C ARG A 383 -19.75 -15.31 -2.33
N GLU A 384 -19.93 -14.21 -1.58
CA GLU A 384 -20.98 -14.11 -0.56
C GLU A 384 -22.38 -13.83 -1.12
N LEU A 385 -22.47 -13.10 -2.22
CA LEU A 385 -23.77 -12.74 -2.82
C LEU A 385 -24.18 -13.69 -3.94
N TYR A 386 -23.21 -14.22 -4.69
CA TYR A 386 -23.48 -14.93 -5.94
C TYR A 386 -22.96 -16.38 -5.96
N ALA A 387 -22.07 -16.74 -5.03
CA ALA A 387 -21.47 -18.08 -4.93
C ALA A 387 -20.93 -18.61 -6.28
N LEU A 388 -20.42 -17.71 -7.15
CA LEU A 388 -20.08 -18.03 -8.54
C LEU A 388 -19.07 -19.18 -8.65
N ASP A 389 -18.13 -19.20 -7.71
CA ASP A 389 -17.10 -20.21 -7.50
C ASP A 389 -17.66 -21.58 -7.08
N ARG A 390 -18.80 -21.62 -6.36
CA ARG A 390 -19.43 -22.85 -5.84
C ARG A 390 -20.42 -23.51 -6.79
N ILE A 391 -20.78 -22.85 -7.88
CA ILE A 391 -21.69 -23.42 -8.87
C ILE A 391 -20.90 -24.34 -9.80
N ALA A 392 -21.02 -25.65 -9.59
CA ALA A 392 -20.32 -26.67 -10.36
C ALA A 392 -20.85 -26.76 -11.81
N GLU A 393 -22.16 -26.59 -11.99
CA GLU A 393 -22.82 -26.68 -13.29
C GLU A 393 -22.59 -25.41 -14.13
N PRO A 394 -21.93 -25.51 -15.31
CA PRO A 394 -21.61 -24.34 -16.13
C PRO A 394 -22.82 -23.48 -16.51
N GLY A 395 -23.98 -24.11 -16.72
CA GLY A 395 -25.23 -23.42 -17.07
C GLY A 395 -25.80 -22.60 -15.91
N GLU A 396 -25.79 -23.15 -14.69
CA GLU A 396 -26.21 -22.42 -13.49
C GLU A 396 -25.24 -21.29 -13.15
N ARG A 397 -23.94 -21.52 -13.37
CA ARG A 397 -22.90 -20.49 -13.18
C ARG A 397 -23.11 -19.34 -14.15
N ALA A 398 -23.45 -19.61 -15.41
CA ALA A 398 -23.79 -18.59 -16.40
C ALA A 398 -25.01 -17.74 -15.97
N VAL A 399 -26.06 -18.37 -15.43
CA VAL A 399 -27.24 -17.66 -14.91
C VAL A 399 -26.90 -16.78 -13.70
N ALA A 400 -26.06 -17.26 -12.78
CA ALA A 400 -25.61 -16.48 -11.64
C ALA A 400 -24.70 -15.30 -12.05
N VAL A 401 -23.84 -15.51 -13.07
CA VAL A 401 -23.06 -14.45 -13.73
C VAL A 401 -23.98 -13.40 -14.35
N GLU A 402 -25.03 -13.80 -15.07
CA GLU A 402 -26.04 -12.90 -15.64
C GLU A 402 -26.76 -12.08 -14.57
N ARG A 403 -27.12 -12.72 -13.44
CA ARG A 403 -27.73 -12.03 -12.30
C ARG A 403 -26.77 -11.01 -11.66
N ALA A 404 -25.50 -11.37 -11.47
CA ALA A 404 -24.47 -10.45 -10.96
C ALA A 404 -24.29 -9.22 -11.89
N ILE A 405 -24.31 -9.45 -13.21
CA ILE A 405 -24.29 -8.39 -14.22
C ILE A 405 -25.54 -7.49 -14.09
N ALA A 406 -26.73 -8.08 -13.92
CA ALA A 406 -27.99 -7.36 -13.79
C ALA A 406 -28.05 -6.46 -12.54
N ASP A 407 -27.44 -6.89 -11.44
CA ASP A 407 -27.29 -6.10 -10.21
C ASP A 407 -26.20 -5.02 -10.30
N ALA A 408 -25.65 -4.77 -11.51
CA ALA A 408 -24.51 -3.89 -11.78
C ALA A 408 -23.19 -4.30 -11.10
N ILE A 409 -23.11 -5.52 -10.56
CA ILE A 409 -21.91 -6.12 -9.97
C ILE A 409 -21.20 -6.90 -11.09
N ARG A 410 -20.46 -6.20 -11.96
CA ARG A 410 -19.79 -6.83 -13.14
C ARG A 410 -18.76 -7.90 -12.72
N PRO A 411 -18.96 -9.21 -12.97
CA PRO A 411 -17.90 -10.20 -12.79
C PRO A 411 -16.70 -9.80 -13.67
N LEU A 412 -15.49 -10.22 -13.30
CA LEU A 412 -14.29 -9.91 -14.06
C LEU A 412 -14.30 -10.67 -15.39
N THR A 413 -15.09 -10.18 -16.33
CA THR A 413 -14.99 -10.46 -17.74
C THR A 413 -14.19 -9.30 -18.33
N VAL A 414 -13.10 -9.57 -19.04
CA VAL A 414 -12.53 -8.59 -19.96
C VAL A 414 -13.58 -8.36 -21.06
N VAL A 415 -14.48 -7.41 -20.83
CA VAL A 415 -15.54 -7.05 -21.78
C VAL A 415 -15.00 -5.93 -22.67
N ARG A 416 -14.81 -6.23 -23.95
CA ARG A 416 -14.81 -5.21 -24.99
C ARG A 416 -16.20 -4.57 -25.01
N VAL A 417 -16.27 -3.26 -24.76
CA VAL A 417 -17.51 -2.49 -24.82
C VAL A 417 -18.05 -2.52 -26.25
N ASP A 418 -19.28 -3.00 -26.42
CA ASP A 418 -20.01 -2.88 -27.69
C ASP A 418 -20.33 -1.40 -27.95
N PRO A 419 -19.93 -0.83 -29.10
CA PRO A 419 -20.23 0.54 -29.50
C PRO A 419 -21.71 0.94 -29.45
N ALA A 420 -22.64 0.00 -29.60
CA ALA A 420 -24.08 0.26 -29.56
C ALA A 420 -24.60 0.60 -28.14
N LEU A 421 -23.94 0.08 -27.10
CA LEU A 421 -24.29 0.39 -25.70
C LEU A 421 -23.77 1.77 -25.30
N ALA A 422 -22.62 2.19 -25.83
CA ALA A 422 -22.06 3.53 -25.62
C ALA A 422 -22.93 4.64 -26.24
N ALA A 423 -23.63 4.36 -27.34
CA ALA A 423 -24.50 5.31 -28.03
C ALA A 423 -25.88 5.50 -27.37
N ARG A 424 -26.36 4.55 -26.56
CA ARG A 424 -27.67 4.62 -25.91
C ARG A 424 -27.69 5.45 -24.62
N LEU A 425 -26.55 5.56 -23.93
CA LEU A 425 -26.45 6.28 -22.66
C LEU A 425 -26.35 7.81 -22.82
N THR A 426 -26.29 8.30 -24.05
CA THR A 426 -25.99 9.70 -24.40
C THR A 426 -27.22 10.55 -24.78
N ALA A 427 -28.46 10.07 -24.60
CA ALA A 427 -29.58 10.52 -25.47
C ALA A 427 -30.72 11.45 -24.94
N ASP A 428 -30.91 11.84 -23.66
CA ASP A 428 -31.96 12.87 -23.37
C ASP A 428 -31.83 13.73 -22.07
N PRO A 429 -31.70 15.08 -22.18
CA PRO A 429 -31.55 16.02 -21.05
C PRO A 429 -32.57 17.20 -20.95
N ARG A 430 -33.90 17.03 -21.00
CA ARG A 430 -34.88 18.18 -21.06
C ARG A 430 -35.91 18.36 -19.91
N SER A 431 -35.50 18.61 -18.66
CA SER A 431 -36.47 18.88 -17.57
C SER A 431 -36.19 20.03 -16.60
N LEU A 432 -35.08 20.77 -16.68
CA LEU A 432 -34.66 21.67 -15.57
C LEU A 432 -35.00 23.16 -15.73
N ASP A 433 -35.45 23.62 -16.91
CA ASP A 433 -35.66 25.05 -17.18
C ASP A 433 -36.86 25.68 -16.48
N ARG A 434 -37.73 24.89 -15.84
CA ARG A 434 -38.99 25.40 -15.26
C ARG A 434 -38.88 25.91 -13.82
N VAL A 435 -37.78 25.66 -13.14
CA VAL A 435 -37.64 25.95 -11.70
C VAL A 435 -36.94 27.31 -11.45
N ALA A 436 -36.16 27.79 -12.43
CA ALA A 436 -35.30 28.97 -12.30
C ALA A 436 -36.03 30.34 -12.28
N ALA A 437 -37.36 30.38 -12.48
CA ALA A 437 -38.07 31.64 -12.66
C ALA A 437 -38.39 32.42 -11.36
N ALA A 438 -38.17 31.85 -10.18
CA ALA A 438 -39.02 32.18 -9.04
C ALA A 438 -38.51 33.22 -8.01
N PHE A 439 -37.23 33.61 -7.93
CA PHE A 439 -36.79 34.31 -6.69
C PHE A 439 -35.70 35.39 -6.89
N ARG A 440 -36.09 36.61 -7.31
CA ARG A 440 -35.14 37.61 -7.86
C ARG A 440 -34.62 38.72 -6.94
N ASP A 441 -35.25 39.13 -5.84
CA ASP A 441 -34.87 40.43 -5.24
C ASP A 441 -34.90 40.43 -3.71
N ARG A 442 -33.75 40.51 -2.99
CA ARG A 442 -33.52 41.20 -1.66
C ARG A 442 -32.02 41.33 -1.28
N GLU A 443 -31.63 42.46 -0.67
CA GLU A 443 -30.26 42.83 -0.26
C GLU A 443 -29.85 42.43 1.19
N PRO A 444 -28.54 42.36 1.55
CA PRO A 444 -28.02 41.87 2.84
C PRO A 444 -27.12 42.83 3.67
N ALA A 445 -26.84 42.43 4.93
CA ALA A 445 -25.87 42.99 5.89
C ALA A 445 -25.10 41.88 6.66
N LEU A 446 -23.97 42.20 7.29
CA LEU A 446 -22.79 41.35 7.67
C LEU A 446 -22.58 41.14 9.19
N PHE A 447 -22.25 39.93 9.74
CA PHE A 447 -21.57 39.68 11.07
C PHE A 447 -20.98 38.23 11.29
N GLN A 448 -20.14 38.06 12.35
CA GLN A 448 -19.11 37.03 12.74
C GLN A 448 -19.56 35.98 13.83
N PHE A 449 -18.86 34.84 14.04
CA PHE A 449 -19.20 33.83 15.10
C PHE A 449 -18.04 33.06 15.81
N ASP A 450 -18.46 32.24 16.80
CA ASP A 450 -18.03 31.97 18.20
C ASP A 450 -17.08 30.75 18.43
N GLU A 451 -16.29 30.81 19.50
CA GLU A 451 -15.15 29.94 19.86
C GLU A 451 -15.56 28.70 20.70
N ARG A 452 -15.92 27.55 20.09
CA ARG A 452 -16.05 26.28 20.86
C ARG A 452 -15.34 25.08 20.21
N PRO A 453 -14.71 24.17 21.00
CA PRO A 453 -13.94 23.03 20.48
C PRO A 453 -14.82 21.80 20.21
N GLY A 454 -14.69 21.13 19.05
CA GLY A 454 -15.18 19.75 18.89
C GLY A 454 -15.56 19.22 17.50
N ALA A 455 -15.68 20.03 16.45
CA ALA A 455 -16.00 19.53 15.11
C ALA A 455 -15.06 20.16 14.07
N HIS A 456 -14.10 19.39 13.57
CA HIS A 456 -13.21 19.82 12.47
C HIS A 456 -13.41 18.84 11.31
N PHE A 457 -13.79 19.33 10.12
CA PHE A 457 -13.79 18.55 8.89
C PHE A 457 -12.47 18.73 8.15
N ASP A 458 -11.89 17.64 7.68
CA ASP A 458 -10.72 17.69 6.81
C ASP A 458 -11.08 18.44 5.51
N ALA A 459 -10.29 19.48 5.18
CA ALA A 459 -10.57 20.33 4.02
C ALA A 459 -10.57 19.56 2.69
N SER A 460 -9.82 18.45 2.58
CA SER A 460 -9.86 17.60 1.38
C SER A 460 -11.19 16.87 1.22
N VAL A 461 -11.80 16.42 2.31
CA VAL A 461 -13.11 15.79 2.31
C VAL A 461 -14.18 16.82 1.93
N ALA A 462 -14.11 18.01 2.52
CA ALA A 462 -15.03 19.09 2.20
C ALA A 462 -14.96 19.49 0.72
N ILE A 463 -13.76 19.69 0.15
CA ILE A 463 -13.59 19.99 -1.28
C ILE A 463 -14.10 18.84 -2.16
N ALA A 464 -13.79 17.58 -1.83
CA ALA A 464 -14.27 16.43 -2.60
C ALA A 464 -15.82 16.33 -2.62
N THR A 465 -16.46 16.60 -1.48
CA THR A 465 -17.93 16.66 -1.37
C THR A 465 -18.51 17.85 -2.15
N LEU A 466 -17.87 19.02 -2.07
CA LEU A 466 -18.30 20.22 -2.78
C LEU A 466 -18.13 20.08 -4.30
N LEU A 467 -17.07 19.43 -4.80
CA LEU A 467 -16.84 19.20 -6.23
C LEU A 467 -17.98 18.44 -6.91
N HIS A 468 -18.64 17.53 -6.20
CA HIS A 468 -19.79 16.80 -6.72
C HIS A 468 -21.01 17.71 -6.96
N ARG A 469 -21.14 18.79 -6.18
CA ARG A 469 -22.24 19.75 -6.26
C ARG A 469 -21.89 21.02 -7.03
N LEU A 470 -20.61 21.36 -7.09
CA LEU A 470 -20.03 22.55 -7.71
C LEU A 470 -18.96 22.12 -8.71
N PRO A 471 -19.35 21.41 -9.79
CA PRO A 471 -18.42 20.76 -10.69
C PRO A 471 -17.63 21.74 -11.56
N THR A 472 -17.78 23.06 -11.39
CA THR A 472 -17.00 24.11 -12.07
C THR A 472 -16.23 25.02 -11.13
N ALA A 473 -16.36 24.84 -9.81
CA ALA A 473 -15.74 25.74 -8.85
C ALA A 473 -14.22 25.52 -8.75
N TRP A 474 -13.51 26.62 -8.52
CA TRP A 474 -12.10 26.65 -8.16
C TRP A 474 -11.94 26.75 -6.65
N PHE A 475 -11.03 25.96 -6.09
CA PHE A 475 -10.84 25.86 -4.65
C PHE A 475 -9.44 26.32 -4.25
N ALA A 476 -9.26 26.87 -3.07
CA ALA A 476 -7.95 27.00 -2.43
C ALA A 476 -7.92 26.18 -1.14
N ILE A 477 -6.76 25.55 -0.87
CA ILE A 477 -6.53 24.76 0.33
C ILE A 477 -5.16 25.06 0.93
N GLY A 478 -5.11 25.33 2.24
CA GLY A 478 -3.86 25.55 2.98
C GLY A 478 -3.17 24.26 3.39
N THR A 479 -1.85 24.35 3.55
CA THR A 479 -1.02 23.24 4.05
C THR A 479 -1.47 22.77 5.44
N ALA A 480 -1.75 23.72 6.35
CA ALA A 480 -2.25 23.42 7.69
C ALA A 480 -3.71 22.88 7.68
N ASP A 481 -4.50 23.26 6.68
CA ASP A 481 -5.93 22.91 6.57
C ASP A 481 -6.16 21.46 6.10
N LEU A 482 -5.14 20.82 5.53
CA LEU A 482 -5.18 19.40 5.16
C LEU A 482 -5.10 18.46 6.36
N SER A 483 -4.99 18.98 7.60
CA SER A 483 -4.88 18.19 8.84
C SER A 483 -3.76 17.14 8.82
N VAL A 484 -2.78 17.29 7.91
CA VAL A 484 -1.63 16.38 7.78
C VAL A 484 -0.40 17.06 8.36
N THR A 485 -0.07 16.73 9.61
CA THR A 485 1.22 17.10 10.23
C THR A 485 2.31 16.05 9.99
N GLY A 486 2.05 15.06 9.11
CA GLY A 486 2.90 13.90 8.81
C GLY A 486 3.83 14.05 7.60
N HIS A 487 4.29 12.92 7.07
CA HIS A 487 5.27 12.85 5.98
C HIS A 487 4.78 13.54 4.69
N PRO A 488 5.62 14.30 3.96
CA PRO A 488 5.25 15.05 2.73
C PRO A 488 4.63 14.18 1.64
N TYR A 489 4.89 12.87 1.65
CA TYR A 489 4.27 11.93 0.73
C TYR A 489 2.74 11.89 0.83
N ASN A 490 2.18 11.91 2.04
CA ASN A 490 0.73 11.93 2.23
C ASN A 490 0.12 13.27 1.80
N LEU A 491 0.82 14.37 2.07
CA LEU A 491 0.44 15.71 1.61
C LEU A 491 0.43 15.79 0.08
N ALA A 492 1.49 15.34 -0.58
CA ALA A 492 1.57 15.27 -2.04
C ALA A 492 0.46 14.40 -2.65
N ARG A 493 0.18 13.24 -2.04
CA ARG A 493 -0.90 12.35 -2.50
C ARG A 493 -2.27 13.03 -2.43
N ARG A 494 -2.58 13.69 -1.32
CA ARG A 494 -3.87 14.38 -1.12
C ARG A 494 -4.04 15.55 -2.10
N ILE A 495 -3.00 16.37 -2.27
CA ILE A 495 -3.00 17.46 -3.24
C ILE A 495 -3.21 16.92 -4.66
N ALA A 496 -2.46 15.89 -5.05
CA ALA A 496 -2.61 15.27 -6.37
C ALA A 496 -4.02 14.70 -6.57
N SER A 497 -4.57 13.99 -5.59
CA SER A 497 -5.93 13.45 -5.69
C SER A 497 -7.01 14.53 -5.83
N LEU A 498 -6.94 15.60 -5.04
CA LEU A 498 -7.86 16.74 -5.15
C LEU A 498 -7.74 17.44 -6.50
N GLU A 499 -6.53 17.60 -6.99
CA GLU A 499 -6.26 18.16 -8.30
C GLU A 499 -6.83 17.29 -9.44
N GLN A 500 -6.73 15.95 -9.34
CA GLN A 500 -7.35 15.05 -10.32
C GLN A 500 -8.88 15.12 -10.25
N LEU A 501 -9.46 15.05 -9.05
CA LEU A 501 -10.91 15.13 -8.82
C LEU A 501 -11.49 16.45 -9.31
N SER A 502 -10.74 17.54 -9.12
CA SER A 502 -11.15 18.88 -9.53
C SER A 502 -10.85 19.18 -10.99
N GLY A 503 -10.09 18.36 -11.72
CA GLY A 503 -9.63 18.69 -13.07
C GLY A 503 -8.61 19.84 -13.10
N GLY A 504 -7.79 19.97 -12.05
CA GLY A 504 -6.75 20.98 -11.91
C GLY A 504 -7.30 22.34 -11.51
N ARG A 505 -8.32 22.36 -10.66
CA ARG A 505 -9.03 23.57 -10.24
C ARG A 505 -8.77 23.93 -8.78
N THR A 506 -7.73 23.37 -8.17
CA THR A 506 -7.32 23.72 -6.81
C THR A 506 -6.04 24.55 -6.78
N ALA A 507 -5.95 25.48 -5.83
CA ALA A 507 -4.74 26.18 -5.46
C ALA A 507 -4.20 25.62 -4.13
N TRP A 508 -2.88 25.53 -4.02
CA TRP A 508 -2.21 25.18 -2.77
C TRP A 508 -1.71 26.45 -2.09
N VAL A 509 -2.26 26.76 -0.91
CA VAL A 509 -1.83 27.92 -0.13
C VAL A 509 -0.65 27.51 0.77
N LEU A 510 0.49 28.14 0.51
CA LEU A 510 1.70 28.05 1.32
C LEU A 510 1.62 29.11 2.41
N ASP A 511 1.80 28.71 3.66
CA ASP A 511 1.82 29.64 4.77
C ASP A 511 3.21 30.28 4.86
N ASP A 512 3.35 31.54 4.45
CA ASP A 512 4.64 32.23 4.37
C ASP A 512 4.73 33.49 5.26
N GLY A 513 3.71 33.87 6.03
CA GLY A 513 3.62 35.16 6.75
C GLY A 513 3.93 35.15 8.25
N ALA A 514 4.97 35.90 8.67
CA ALA A 514 5.38 36.28 10.02
C ALA A 514 4.46 35.87 11.20
N ALA A 515 4.97 35.01 12.08
CA ALA A 515 4.51 35.03 13.46
C ALA A 515 4.64 36.48 13.98
N GLU A 516 3.56 37.02 14.53
CA GLU A 516 3.62 38.25 15.34
C GLU A 516 4.65 38.13 16.48
N ASP A 517 5.15 36.91 16.76
CA ASP A 517 6.16 36.57 17.76
C ASP A 517 7.48 35.99 17.22
N GLY A 518 7.87 36.24 15.96
CA GLY A 518 9.27 36.01 15.53
C GLY A 518 9.72 34.56 15.28
N PHE A 519 8.80 33.63 15.04
CA PHE A 519 9.15 32.28 14.56
C PHE A 519 9.64 32.31 13.11
N VAL A 520 10.92 31.98 12.92
CA VAL A 520 11.53 31.71 11.61
C VAL A 520 10.97 30.39 11.06
N GLU A 521 10.51 30.40 9.81
CA GLU A 521 10.10 29.20 9.07
C GLU A 521 11.21 28.13 9.18
N SER A 522 10.88 26.98 9.77
CA SER A 522 11.86 25.91 10.04
C SER A 522 12.39 25.30 8.74
N ASP A 523 13.65 24.87 8.72
CA ASP A 523 14.23 24.18 7.57
C ASP A 523 13.45 22.92 7.19
N ALA A 524 12.75 22.29 8.15
CA ALA A 524 11.87 21.17 7.91
C ALA A 524 10.64 21.54 7.06
N GLU A 525 10.03 22.71 7.22
CA GLU A 525 8.87 23.09 6.40
C GLU A 525 9.28 23.39 4.95
N ARG A 526 10.44 24.05 4.77
CA ARG A 526 11.05 24.22 3.44
C ARG A 526 11.37 22.87 2.78
N ASP A 527 11.90 21.93 3.57
CA ASP A 527 12.18 20.56 3.14
C ASP A 527 10.90 19.82 2.72
N ARG A 528 9.82 19.94 3.51
CA ARG A 528 8.51 19.36 3.22
C ARG A 528 7.94 19.87 1.90
N ILE A 529 7.94 21.20 1.68
CA ILE A 529 7.45 21.82 0.44
C ILE A 529 8.28 21.31 -0.74
N ARG A 530 9.61 21.25 -0.61
CA ARG A 530 10.51 20.71 -1.64
C ARG A 530 10.12 19.27 -1.99
N VAL A 531 9.98 18.38 -1.00
CA VAL A 531 9.65 16.97 -1.23
C VAL A 531 8.28 16.81 -1.88
N VAL A 532 7.26 17.57 -1.45
CA VAL A 532 5.93 17.56 -2.09
C VAL A 532 6.01 17.95 -3.56
N GLN A 533 6.74 19.03 -3.88
CA GLN A 533 6.91 19.50 -5.25
C GLN A 533 7.64 18.49 -6.14
N GLN A 534 8.60 17.75 -5.59
CA GLN A 534 9.29 16.68 -6.30
C GLN A 534 8.35 15.49 -6.54
N LEU A 535 7.62 15.06 -5.51
CA LEU A 535 6.66 13.95 -5.61
C LEU A 535 5.54 14.23 -6.61
N LEU A 536 4.96 15.42 -6.62
CA LEU A 536 3.88 15.81 -7.55
C LEU A 536 4.32 15.74 -9.03
N ARG A 537 5.62 15.74 -9.32
CA ARG A 537 6.22 15.66 -10.66
C ARG A 537 6.78 14.28 -11.02
N SER A 538 6.69 13.33 -10.11
CA SER A 538 7.34 12.02 -10.26
C SER A 538 6.58 11.06 -11.20
N TRP A 539 5.27 11.22 -11.38
CA TRP A 539 4.48 10.38 -12.29
C TRP A 539 3.73 11.24 -13.32
N PRO A 540 4.33 11.57 -14.47
CA PRO A 540 3.69 12.44 -15.46
C PRO A 540 2.37 11.87 -15.98
N LEU A 541 1.31 12.70 -16.07
CA LEU A 541 -0.02 12.26 -16.48
C LEU A 541 -0.03 11.69 -17.90
N GLU A 542 0.76 12.28 -18.78
CA GLU A 542 0.91 11.86 -20.17
C GLU A 542 1.66 10.53 -20.35
N SER A 543 2.21 9.98 -19.26
CA SER A 543 2.73 8.60 -19.27
C SER A 543 1.59 7.58 -19.32
N ILE A 544 0.39 7.93 -18.89
CA ILE A 544 -0.76 7.02 -18.91
C ILE A 544 -1.24 6.85 -20.34
N ALA A 545 -1.24 5.62 -20.84
CA ALA A 545 -1.82 5.30 -22.12
C ALA A 545 -3.35 5.32 -21.96
N ALA A 546 -3.98 6.43 -22.36
CA ALA A 546 -5.43 6.58 -22.36
C ALA A 546 -6.12 5.82 -23.51
N ASP A 547 -5.57 4.66 -23.88
CA ASP A 547 -6.02 3.81 -24.98
C ASP A 547 -6.06 2.36 -24.49
N ALA A 548 -7.25 1.77 -24.47
CA ALA A 548 -7.45 0.39 -24.02
C ALA A 548 -6.85 -0.67 -24.98
N SER A 549 -6.39 -0.26 -26.18
CA SER A 549 -5.63 -1.10 -27.11
C SER A 549 -4.12 -1.03 -26.92
N ALA A 550 -3.62 -0.11 -26.08
CA ALA A 550 -2.22 -0.06 -25.73
C ALA A 550 -1.83 -1.28 -24.88
N GLU A 551 -0.70 -1.90 -25.20
CA GLU A 551 -0.19 -3.08 -24.47
C GLU A 551 0.15 -2.78 -23.00
N HIS A 552 0.32 -1.50 -22.64
CA HIS A 552 0.72 -1.06 -21.31
C HIS A 552 -0.18 0.08 -20.82
N PHE A 553 -0.63 0.02 -19.55
CA PHE A 553 -1.45 1.06 -18.91
C PHE A 553 -0.72 2.41 -18.79
N ALA A 554 0.60 2.37 -18.55
CA ALA A 554 1.44 3.56 -18.53
C ALA A 554 2.84 3.25 -19.06
N GLN A 555 3.45 4.23 -19.71
CA GLN A 555 4.85 4.30 -20.10
C GLN A 555 5.71 4.45 -18.84
N THR A 556 5.92 3.33 -18.13
CA THR A 556 6.63 3.28 -16.84
C THR A 556 8.02 3.92 -16.88
N GLU A 557 8.68 3.91 -18.03
CA GLU A 557 9.96 4.57 -18.29
C GLU A 557 9.91 6.10 -18.17
N ARG A 558 8.71 6.70 -18.20
CA ARG A 558 8.49 8.14 -18.01
C ARG A 558 8.21 8.49 -16.55
N ILE A 559 7.93 7.51 -15.70
CA ILE A 559 7.79 7.69 -14.25
C ILE A 559 9.19 7.87 -13.67
N ARG A 560 9.40 8.97 -12.96
CA ARG A 560 10.68 9.35 -12.37
C ARG A 560 10.67 9.11 -10.87
N ARG A 561 11.81 8.67 -10.35
CA ARG A 561 12.02 8.56 -8.91
C ARG A 561 12.51 9.89 -8.37
N ILE A 562 12.05 10.25 -7.19
CA ILE A 562 12.72 11.27 -6.39
C ILE A 562 13.68 10.56 -5.44
N ASN A 563 14.76 11.23 -5.06
CA ASN A 563 15.70 10.77 -4.03
C ASN A 563 15.98 11.99 -3.13
N ALA A 564 14.93 12.46 -2.44
CA ALA A 564 15.06 13.59 -1.55
C ALA A 564 15.81 13.19 -0.29
N ASP A 565 16.87 13.92 0.01
CA ASP A 565 17.56 13.96 1.29
C ASP A 565 16.94 15.04 2.21
N GLY A 566 17.41 15.17 3.45
CA GLY A 566 16.97 16.21 4.38
C GLY A 566 16.04 15.73 5.50
N ALA A 567 15.15 16.59 5.97
CA ALA A 567 14.25 16.33 7.11
C ALA A 567 13.19 15.26 6.79
N TYR A 568 12.85 15.07 5.52
CA TYR A 568 11.94 14.02 5.05
C TYR A 568 12.57 13.17 3.93
N PRO A 569 13.50 12.25 4.27
CA PRO A 569 14.13 11.37 3.30
C PRO A 569 13.09 10.56 2.52
N THR A 570 12.99 10.79 1.21
CA THR A 570 11.94 10.21 0.38
C THR A 570 12.52 9.68 -0.93
N ALA A 571 12.33 8.37 -1.16
CA ALA A 571 12.78 7.71 -2.37
C ALA A 571 11.61 7.11 -3.16
N GLY A 572 11.63 7.23 -4.49
CA GLY A 572 10.62 6.64 -5.38
C GLY A 572 9.56 7.63 -5.86
N PRO A 573 8.65 7.20 -6.74
CA PRO A 573 7.61 8.07 -7.27
C PRO A 573 6.42 8.16 -6.30
N LEU A 574 5.64 9.22 -6.45
CA LEU A 574 4.28 9.31 -5.93
C LEU A 574 3.43 8.25 -6.64
N ASN A 575 2.50 7.64 -5.91
CA ASN A 575 1.58 6.62 -6.45
C ASN A 575 0.33 7.21 -7.10
N VAL A 576 0.34 8.51 -7.39
CA VAL A 576 -0.74 9.24 -8.06
C VAL A 576 -0.12 10.04 -9.21
N PRO A 577 -0.69 9.99 -10.42
CA PRO A 577 -0.22 10.79 -11.54
C PRO A 577 -0.28 12.30 -11.26
N SER A 578 0.66 13.03 -11.83
CA SER A 578 0.75 14.50 -11.80
C SER A 578 -0.58 15.11 -12.23
N SER A 579 -0.94 16.24 -11.62
CA SER A 579 -2.22 16.87 -11.91
C SER A 579 -2.31 17.40 -13.34
N PRO A 580 -3.52 17.71 -13.84
CA PRO A 580 -3.71 18.48 -15.07
C PRO A 580 -2.98 19.84 -15.06
N GLN A 581 -2.61 20.38 -13.90
CA GLN A 581 -1.81 21.60 -13.77
C GLN A 581 -0.29 21.35 -13.80
N GLN A 582 0.14 20.08 -13.83
CA GLN A 582 1.49 19.53 -13.58
C GLN A 582 2.00 19.79 -12.16
N LEU A 583 1.82 21.02 -11.68
CA LEU A 583 1.93 21.41 -10.29
C LEU A 583 0.73 22.30 -9.94
N PRO A 584 0.20 22.17 -8.71
CA PRO A 584 -0.82 23.08 -8.23
C PRO A 584 -0.32 24.53 -8.33
N VAL A 585 -1.24 25.46 -8.58
CA VAL A 585 -0.95 26.88 -8.44
C VAL A 585 -0.69 27.14 -6.96
N MET A 586 0.53 27.61 -6.63
CA MET A 586 0.90 27.94 -5.27
C MET A 586 0.57 29.40 -4.99
N VAL A 587 -0.06 29.66 -3.86
CA VAL A 587 -0.36 31.02 -3.40
C VAL A 587 0.20 31.22 -2.01
N SER A 588 0.84 32.36 -1.80
CA SER A 588 1.46 32.70 -0.51
C SER A 588 0.41 33.31 0.43
N SER A 589 0.43 32.96 1.71
CA SER A 589 -0.46 33.50 2.74
C SER A 589 -0.21 34.99 3.05
N ARG A 590 0.96 35.55 2.72
CA ARG A 590 1.20 37.01 2.75
C ARG A 590 0.43 37.78 1.68
N ARG A 591 0.08 37.11 0.58
CA ARG A 591 -0.77 37.63 -0.50
C ARG A 591 -2.16 37.02 -0.44
N PHE A 592 -2.56 36.54 0.74
CA PHE A 592 -3.84 35.88 0.95
C PHE A 592 -5.03 36.79 0.62
N ASP A 593 -4.87 38.09 0.87
CA ASP A 593 -5.78 39.15 0.43
C ASP A 593 -5.91 39.27 -1.09
N ASP A 594 -5.15 38.52 -1.91
CA ASP A 594 -5.32 38.46 -3.36
C ASP A 594 -5.87 37.09 -3.83
N VAL A 595 -5.83 36.04 -3.00
CA VAL A 595 -6.28 34.66 -3.33
C VAL A 595 -7.74 34.66 -3.79
N HIS A 596 -8.57 35.48 -3.14
CA HIS A 596 -10.01 35.60 -3.41
C HIS A 596 -10.33 36.10 -4.83
N ARG A 597 -9.36 36.63 -5.57
CA ARG A 597 -9.54 37.05 -6.97
C ARG A 597 -9.45 35.89 -7.95
N TYR A 598 -9.01 34.72 -7.49
CA TYR A 598 -8.55 33.63 -8.34
C TYR A 598 -9.25 32.30 -8.08
N VAL A 599 -9.92 32.13 -6.95
CA VAL A 599 -10.69 30.92 -6.59
C VAL A 599 -12.11 31.27 -6.15
N ASP A 600 -13.06 30.36 -6.35
CA ASP A 600 -14.48 30.56 -6.02
C ASP A 600 -14.77 30.19 -4.56
N LEU A 601 -14.02 29.23 -4.01
CA LEU A 601 -14.21 28.70 -2.66
C LEU A 601 -12.87 28.53 -1.94
N LEU A 602 -12.73 29.12 -0.76
CA LEU A 602 -11.65 28.80 0.17
C LEU A 602 -12.19 27.84 1.23
N VAL A 603 -11.50 26.72 1.42
CA VAL A 603 -11.86 25.71 2.42
C VAL A 603 -10.74 25.59 3.44
N ARG A 604 -11.07 25.81 4.72
CA ARG A 604 -10.12 25.76 5.84
C ARG A 604 -10.43 24.64 6.84
N GLY A 605 -9.41 24.18 7.57
CA GLY A 605 -9.50 23.06 8.50
C GLY A 605 -10.28 23.34 9.79
N ASP A 606 -10.59 24.62 10.06
CA ASP A 606 -11.48 25.11 11.12
C ASP A 606 -12.96 25.16 10.69
N GLY A 607 -13.30 24.56 9.54
CA GLY A 607 -14.69 24.39 9.08
C GLY A 607 -15.24 25.55 8.25
N TRP A 608 -14.38 26.46 7.77
CA TRP A 608 -14.81 27.58 6.93
C TRP A 608 -14.90 27.18 5.45
N VAL A 609 -16.04 27.47 4.82
CA VAL A 609 -16.20 27.54 3.37
C VAL A 609 -16.62 28.97 3.03
N LEU A 610 -15.71 29.72 2.42
CA LEU A 610 -15.96 31.10 2.00
C LEU A 610 -16.27 31.10 0.50
N PRO A 611 -17.53 31.29 0.08
CA PRO A 611 -17.84 31.54 -1.33
C PRO A 611 -17.43 32.97 -1.70
N TYR A 612 -16.77 33.15 -2.85
CA TYR A 612 -16.64 34.49 -3.41
C TYR A 612 -16.78 34.56 -4.92
N ALA A 613 -17.58 35.57 -5.29
CA ALA A 613 -17.93 36.19 -6.57
C ALA A 613 -18.01 35.37 -7.85
N ASP A 614 -19.15 35.52 -8.54
CA ASP A 614 -19.30 35.07 -9.91
C ASP A 614 -18.46 35.91 -10.90
N ALA A 615 -18.42 35.45 -12.15
CA ALA A 615 -17.68 36.09 -13.25
C ALA A 615 -18.16 37.53 -13.60
N ALA A 616 -19.17 38.07 -12.92
CA ALA A 616 -19.66 39.45 -13.05
C ALA A 616 -19.27 40.35 -11.86
N GLY A 617 -18.59 39.82 -10.83
CA GLY A 617 -18.05 40.62 -9.72
C GLY A 617 -19.00 40.88 -8.55
N HIS A 618 -20.06 40.07 -8.37
CA HIS A 618 -20.97 40.22 -7.23
C HIS A 618 -20.44 39.55 -5.95
N VAL A 619 -20.42 40.28 -4.83
CA VAL A 619 -20.00 39.77 -3.50
C VAL A 619 -21.08 38.87 -2.90
N LEU A 620 -20.76 37.61 -2.61
CA LEU A 620 -21.59 36.68 -1.83
C LEU A 620 -21.05 36.55 -0.40
N ALA A 621 -21.08 37.62 0.39
CA ALA A 621 -20.61 37.59 1.77
C ALA A 621 -21.70 37.07 2.72
N ALA A 622 -21.81 35.75 2.86
CA ALA A 622 -22.31 35.12 4.07
C ALA A 622 -21.47 33.86 4.34
N GLY A 623 -20.57 33.94 5.32
CA GLY A 623 -19.87 32.77 5.83
C GLY A 623 -20.87 31.84 6.54
N HIS A 624 -20.79 30.55 6.26
CA HIS A 624 -21.63 29.54 6.90
C HIS A 624 -20.79 28.73 7.89
N VAL A 625 -21.32 28.52 9.10
CA VAL A 625 -20.73 27.60 10.09
C VAL A 625 -21.15 26.18 9.72
N VAL A 626 -20.19 25.31 9.39
CA VAL A 626 -20.43 23.90 9.07
C VAL A 626 -20.08 23.04 10.27
N ALA A 627 -21.09 22.57 10.99
CA ALA A 627 -20.90 21.66 12.13
C ALA A 627 -20.87 20.17 11.71
N ASP A 628 -21.46 19.83 10.56
CA ASP A 628 -21.60 18.47 10.03
C ASP A 628 -21.67 18.45 8.48
N ILE A 629 -21.64 17.26 7.88
CA ILE A 629 -21.69 17.09 6.42
C ILE A 629 -23.02 17.56 5.81
N ASP A 630 -24.11 17.51 6.57
CA ASP A 630 -25.42 17.99 6.13
C ASP A 630 -25.43 19.52 6.02
N GLY A 631 -24.77 20.21 6.95
CA GLY A 631 -24.49 21.65 6.86
C GLY A 631 -23.66 22.01 5.63
N LEU A 632 -22.64 21.22 5.30
CA LEU A 632 -21.83 21.42 4.09
C LEU A 632 -22.67 21.27 2.80
N LEU A 633 -23.51 20.22 2.76
CA LEU A 633 -24.39 19.96 1.62
C LEU A 633 -25.50 21.01 1.48
N ALA A 634 -25.97 21.57 2.59
CA ALA A 634 -26.92 22.67 2.60
C ALA A 634 -26.32 23.96 1.99
N ILE A 635 -25.06 24.26 2.29
CA ILE A 635 -24.33 25.39 1.67
C ILE A 635 -24.13 25.16 0.18
N ALA A 636 -23.70 23.95 -0.19
CA ALA A 636 -23.53 23.59 -1.59
C ALA A 636 -24.83 23.74 -2.38
N ALA A 637 -25.97 23.43 -1.76
CA ALA A 637 -27.30 23.60 -2.34
C ALA A 637 -27.76 25.07 -2.41
N SER A 638 -27.18 25.97 -1.62
CA SER A 638 -27.49 27.41 -1.64
C SER A 638 -26.62 28.24 -2.58
N LEU A 639 -25.54 27.67 -3.12
CA LEU A 639 -24.64 28.36 -4.05
C LEU A 639 -25.24 28.39 -5.47
N PRO A 640 -25.05 29.49 -6.23
CA PRO A 640 -25.56 29.60 -7.59
C PRO A 640 -24.97 28.51 -8.49
N GLY A 641 -25.78 27.99 -9.40
CA GLY A 641 -25.37 26.93 -10.32
C GLY A 641 -24.16 27.33 -11.17
N ALA A 642 -23.25 26.38 -11.32
CA ALA A 642 -22.05 26.42 -12.16
C ALA A 642 -22.25 27.05 -13.55
N SER A 643 -21.28 27.85 -13.99
CA SER A 643 -21.18 28.39 -15.35
C SER A 643 -21.14 27.27 -16.39
N THR A 644 -21.78 27.46 -17.56
CA THR A 644 -21.77 26.51 -18.70
C THR A 644 -20.48 26.51 -19.51
N THR A 645 -19.43 27.18 -19.04
CA THR A 645 -18.13 27.19 -19.71
C THR A 645 -17.41 25.86 -19.50
N THR A 646 -16.84 25.30 -20.56
CA THR A 646 -15.97 24.13 -20.48
C THR A 646 -14.86 24.42 -19.46
N PRO A 647 -14.76 23.65 -18.36
CA PRO A 647 -13.85 24.02 -17.29
C PRO A 647 -12.39 23.91 -17.74
N GLN A 648 -11.64 24.99 -17.55
CA GLN A 648 -10.18 25.04 -17.73
C GLN A 648 -9.49 24.89 -16.37
N THR A 649 -8.23 24.46 -16.39
CA THR A 649 -7.40 24.41 -15.16
C THR A 649 -7.24 25.82 -14.57
N LEU A 650 -7.03 25.91 -13.26
CA LEU A 650 -6.80 27.19 -12.59
C LEU A 650 -5.57 27.90 -13.18
N ARG A 651 -4.49 27.16 -13.45
CA ARG A 651 -3.31 27.66 -14.17
C ARG A 651 -3.66 28.30 -15.53
N ALA A 652 -4.52 27.67 -16.33
CA ALA A 652 -4.96 28.19 -17.62
C ALA A 652 -5.85 29.43 -17.48
N ARG A 653 -6.77 29.45 -16.52
CA ARG A 653 -7.58 30.64 -16.18
C ARG A 653 -6.70 31.84 -15.85
N LEU A 654 -5.65 31.61 -15.08
CA LEU A 654 -4.72 32.65 -14.64
C LEU A 654 -3.65 32.99 -15.68
N GLN A 655 -3.67 32.35 -16.85
CA GLN A 655 -2.68 32.52 -17.92
C GLN A 655 -1.23 32.34 -17.42
N LEU A 656 -1.05 31.45 -16.44
CA LEU A 656 0.26 31.17 -15.86
C LEU A 656 1.05 30.22 -16.77
N PRO A 657 2.38 30.38 -16.85
CA PRO A 657 3.21 29.47 -17.63
C PRO A 657 3.11 28.04 -17.10
N VAL A 658 3.25 27.08 -18.00
CA VAL A 658 3.43 25.67 -17.64
C VAL A 658 4.78 25.55 -16.93
N PRO A 659 4.83 25.00 -15.70
CA PRO A 659 6.10 24.80 -15.01
C PRO A 659 7.02 23.94 -15.88
N ALA A 660 8.29 24.31 -16.00
CA ALA A 660 9.25 23.39 -16.56
C ALA A 660 9.24 22.10 -15.71
N LEU A 661 9.00 20.95 -16.37
CA LEU A 661 9.05 19.64 -15.71
C LEU A 661 10.45 19.32 -15.15
N TYR A 662 11.49 20.11 -15.48
CA TYR A 662 12.87 19.62 -15.53
C TYR A 662 13.95 20.39 -14.75
N GLU A 663 13.62 21.41 -13.96
CA GLU A 663 14.61 22.03 -13.08
C GLU A 663 14.30 21.77 -11.61
N LEU A 664 14.81 20.63 -11.13
CA LEU A 664 14.96 20.34 -9.71
C LEU A 664 16.45 20.06 -9.48
N PRO A 665 17.18 20.92 -8.74
CA PRO A 665 18.51 20.57 -8.25
C PRO A 665 18.42 19.26 -7.44
N GLY A 666 19.19 18.24 -7.82
CA GLY A 666 19.25 16.95 -7.11
C GLY A 666 18.29 15.84 -7.57
N ALA A 667 17.43 16.07 -8.57
CA ALA A 667 16.67 14.98 -9.18
C ALA A 667 17.55 14.19 -10.15
N SER A 668 17.97 12.97 -9.78
CA SER A 668 18.72 12.09 -10.69
C SER A 668 17.89 11.80 -11.94
N ALA A 669 18.42 12.16 -13.10
CA ALA A 669 17.80 11.93 -14.39
C ALA A 669 17.82 10.43 -14.74
N ARG A 670 16.68 9.95 -15.29
CA ARG A 670 16.51 8.70 -16.05
C ARG A 670 16.53 7.38 -15.24
N PHE A 671 15.68 6.44 -15.68
CA PHE A 671 15.99 5.02 -15.62
C PHE A 671 17.23 4.79 -16.51
N GLU A 672 18.44 4.98 -15.98
CA GLU A 672 19.64 4.54 -16.70
C GLU A 672 19.70 3.02 -16.62
N ARG A 673 19.40 2.39 -17.76
CA ARG A 673 19.97 1.08 -18.08
C ARG A 673 21.47 1.24 -17.93
N GLY A 674 22.10 0.40 -17.11
CA GLY A 674 23.53 0.39 -16.93
C GLY A 674 24.24 0.41 -18.28
N SER A 675 24.91 1.51 -18.56
CA SER A 675 26.07 1.56 -19.44
C SER A 675 27.05 2.52 -18.78
N ASP A 676 28.24 2.00 -18.53
CA ASP A 676 29.40 2.72 -17.98
C ASP A 676 29.53 4.12 -18.58
N THR A 677 29.75 5.15 -17.75
CA THR A 677 31.07 5.79 -17.54
C THR A 677 30.95 7.15 -16.82
N GLU A 678 31.88 7.33 -15.88
CA GLU A 678 32.59 8.56 -15.52
C GLU A 678 32.00 9.58 -14.53
N ALA A 679 32.93 9.96 -13.65
CA ALA A 679 32.83 10.87 -12.53
C ALA A 679 33.04 12.33 -12.94
N SER A 680 32.31 13.23 -12.29
CA SER A 680 32.81 14.53 -11.79
C SER A 680 31.76 15.18 -10.90
#